data_AF-A0A7X9DK58-F1
#
_entry.id   AF-A0A7X9DK58-F1
#
_cell.length_a   1.000
_cell.length_b   1.000
_cell.length_c   1.000
_cell.angle_alpha   90.00
_cell.angle_beta   90.00
_cell.angle_gamma   90.00
#
_symmetry.space_group_name_H-M   'P 1'
#
loop_
_entity.id
_entity.type
_entity.pdbx_description
1 polymer ?
#
loop_
_entity_poly.entity_id
_entity_poly.type
_entity_poly.pdbx_seq_one_letter_code
_entity_poly.pdbx_strand_id
1 'polypeptide(L)'
;MIKIFRQIRGLLYFLNPIRLFKLFVRFVKDFPQNIKHLRASLVELSSFLVLFTVFLINLPIVGLLKANFIPNFVRLILLKLNRNITMFVMKYDKPDMTRMNRLELFELAFRNMTFKKTRTIITIGGMALGVGAIVFLVSIGYGLQELVIDRVARLDEMRQADVSIQPGSNVKLTDKAVSDFKEIKQVEEVLPLIGVVAKVAYQGSNSDVAVYGVTTNYLKNSAVKTINGVLFESNEIGLIPDFKFAHNYLNKVSPGIQKDSFELEVDSSGNVAGARVARKNVAIGQEIQDITFSIFPRTWLRARAYPSTGAEVLGYVKRVEGLQPGKEYWGSSFDPEETGKVIQDLNGNWLGKWIKTRSYIWEEKECDEADPDCDGGTHMLVRDEFGEKVYKDVYFAELEVVVNSTSYDPEKNNDVLGVSDESANDSGITADDLAAVLADETSTIDETTDGTLTGTTAAGDSSLNDDEYLTKLLESSSSAGMSDTVKVPLPPETLKQAVVNEAFLKVLGLDNTNPIGKEFSTSFIITSNLLQNSAQKVESEPSNYKIVGVIPGDNTPFFYVPLSDLKHLGVASYSQVKVVSKGQEVLADIREKIGAMGYLTSSVTDTVSQINRLFGTVRIILGLIGAVALGVASLGMFNTLTVSLLERTREVGLMKAMGMTAIEVKRLFLTESMLMGFVGGMLGIMFGFLAGKFISLILSIFGLMKGVGFIDIAYLPPIFVLLVFLLSLFVGLITGLYPSRRATKISALDALRYE
;
A
#
# COMPACT_ATOMS: atom_id res chain seq x y z
N MET A 1 -54.12 -34.92 18.37
CA MET A 1 -53.43 -34.34 17.19
C MET A 1 -53.81 -32.89 16.90
N ILE A 2 -55.10 -32.54 16.77
CA ILE A 2 -55.53 -31.16 16.42
C ILE A 2 -55.16 -30.09 17.48
N LYS A 3 -55.18 -30.44 18.79
CA LYS A 3 -54.67 -29.56 19.87
C LYS A 3 -53.16 -29.28 19.77
N ILE A 4 -52.36 -30.28 19.39
CA ILE A 4 -50.92 -30.15 19.19
C ILE A 4 -50.63 -29.28 17.96
N PHE A 5 -51.39 -29.44 16.88
CA PHE A 5 -51.26 -28.60 15.68
C PHE A 5 -51.64 -27.13 15.94
N ARG A 6 -52.60 -26.87 16.84
CA ARG A 6 -53.00 -25.51 17.23
C ARG A 6 -51.97 -24.83 18.15
N GLN A 7 -51.30 -25.61 18.99
CA GLN A 7 -50.19 -25.15 19.85
C GLN A 7 -48.91 -24.90 19.03
N ILE A 8 -48.62 -25.76 18.05
CA ILE A 8 -47.51 -25.59 17.08
C ILE A 8 -47.78 -24.42 16.13
N ARG A 9 -49.03 -24.21 15.68
CA ARG A 9 -49.39 -23.05 14.83
C ARG A 9 -49.28 -21.72 15.60
N GLY A 10 -49.55 -21.70 16.91
CA GLY A 10 -49.26 -20.55 17.78
C GLY A 10 -47.76 -20.33 18.01
N LEU A 11 -46.98 -21.42 18.13
CA LEU A 11 -45.52 -21.38 18.23
C LEU A 11 -44.88 -20.88 16.92
N LEU A 12 -45.36 -21.34 15.75
CA LEU A 12 -44.92 -20.88 14.42
C LEU A 12 -45.33 -19.43 14.15
N TYR A 13 -46.47 -18.97 14.68
CA TYR A 13 -46.88 -17.56 14.59
C TYR A 13 -45.94 -16.60 15.36
N PHE A 14 -45.31 -17.10 16.43
CA PHE A 14 -44.33 -16.38 17.25
C PHE A 14 -42.88 -16.51 16.74
N LEU A 15 -42.57 -17.59 16.01
CA LEU A 15 -41.28 -17.84 15.38
C LEU A 15 -41.12 -17.13 14.02
N ASN A 16 -42.08 -16.31 13.58
CA ASN A 16 -41.99 -15.63 12.29
C ASN A 16 -40.88 -14.54 12.34
N PRO A 17 -39.72 -14.74 11.68
CA PRO A 17 -38.57 -13.85 11.80
C PRO A 17 -38.90 -12.44 11.30
N ILE A 18 -39.85 -12.30 10.37
CA ILE A 18 -40.28 -11.01 9.82
C ILE A 18 -40.99 -10.14 10.87
N ARG A 19 -41.72 -10.74 11.80
CA ARG A 19 -42.46 -10.01 12.85
C ARG A 19 -41.55 -9.63 14.01
N LEU A 20 -40.63 -10.52 14.39
CA LEU A 20 -39.52 -10.24 15.32
C LEU A 20 -38.62 -9.13 14.77
N PHE A 21 -38.30 -9.18 13.47
CA PHE A 21 -37.57 -8.13 12.78
C PHE A 21 -38.34 -6.80 12.77
N LYS A 22 -39.66 -6.79 12.52
CA LYS A 22 -40.48 -5.57 12.64
C LYS A 22 -40.51 -4.99 14.07
N LEU A 23 -40.56 -5.84 15.10
CA LEU A 23 -40.47 -5.43 16.50
C LEU A 23 -39.09 -4.86 16.85
N PHE A 24 -38.03 -5.46 16.32
CA PHE A 24 -36.66 -4.99 16.46
C PHE A 24 -36.41 -3.69 15.68
N VAL A 25 -36.90 -3.56 14.45
CA VAL A 25 -36.83 -2.31 13.67
C VAL A 25 -37.60 -1.21 14.40
N ARG A 26 -38.75 -1.51 15.03
CA ARG A 26 -39.43 -0.55 15.93
C ARG A 26 -38.55 -0.17 17.12
N PHE A 27 -37.94 -1.16 17.78
CA PHE A 27 -37.04 -0.94 18.91
C PHE A 27 -35.80 -0.10 18.54
N VAL A 28 -35.18 -0.35 17.40
CA VAL A 28 -34.07 0.44 16.84
C VAL A 28 -34.53 1.84 16.45
N LYS A 29 -35.75 1.98 15.90
CA LYS A 29 -36.34 3.27 15.53
C LYS A 29 -36.71 4.11 16.76
N ASP A 30 -37.06 3.48 17.88
CA ASP A 30 -37.33 4.12 19.17
C ASP A 30 -36.06 4.34 20.03
N PHE A 31 -34.92 3.78 19.61
CA PHE A 31 -33.62 3.92 20.28
C PHE A 31 -33.16 5.38 20.49
N PRO A 32 -33.35 6.32 19.53
CA PRO A 32 -32.97 7.73 19.71
C PRO A 32 -33.71 8.43 20.86
N GLN A 33 -34.99 8.07 21.11
CA GLN A 33 -35.76 8.67 22.22
C GLN A 33 -35.35 8.14 23.61
N ASN A 34 -34.69 6.98 23.67
CA ASN A 34 -34.17 6.39 24.92
C ASN A 34 -32.76 6.89 25.31
N ILE A 35 -32.09 7.72 24.47
CA ILE A 35 -30.74 8.25 24.73
C ILE A 35 -30.68 9.08 26.03
N LYS A 36 -31.78 9.74 26.43
CA LYS A 36 -31.85 10.48 27.72
C LYS A 36 -31.64 9.58 28.95
N HIS A 37 -31.82 8.26 28.84
CA HIS A 37 -31.59 7.31 29.91
C HIS A 37 -30.25 6.56 29.80
N LEU A 38 -29.44 6.81 28.77
CA LEU A 38 -28.18 6.10 28.51
C LEU A 38 -27.18 6.29 29.66
N ARG A 39 -27.12 7.50 30.23
CA ARG A 39 -26.27 7.81 31.39
C ARG A 39 -26.67 6.98 32.61
N ALA A 40 -27.96 6.79 32.86
CA ALA A 40 -28.44 5.96 33.97
C ALA A 40 -28.12 4.47 33.74
N SER A 41 -28.25 3.99 32.50
CA SER A 41 -27.89 2.61 32.13
C SER A 41 -26.38 2.34 32.20
N LEU A 42 -25.54 3.31 31.83
CA LEU A 42 -24.08 3.25 31.99
C LEU A 42 -23.66 3.24 33.48
N VAL A 43 -24.36 3.99 34.33
CA VAL A 43 -24.15 3.95 35.78
C VAL A 43 -24.60 2.60 36.36
N GLU A 44 -25.70 2.02 35.87
CA GLU A 44 -26.11 0.65 36.27
C GLU A 44 -25.08 -0.40 35.83
N LEU A 45 -24.53 -0.30 34.61
CA LEU A 45 -23.48 -1.21 34.10
C LEU A 45 -22.17 -1.11 34.91
N SER A 46 -21.69 0.11 35.18
CA SER A 46 -20.46 0.32 35.97
C SER A 46 -20.64 -0.12 37.41
N SER A 47 -21.80 0.19 38.02
CA SER A 47 -22.13 -0.33 39.36
C SER A 47 -22.22 -1.85 39.37
N PHE A 48 -22.80 -2.46 38.34
CA PHE A 48 -22.83 -3.92 38.19
C PHE A 48 -21.42 -4.49 38.11
N LEU A 49 -20.53 -3.95 37.27
CA LEU A 49 -19.14 -4.41 37.12
C LEU A 49 -18.36 -4.35 38.43
N VAL A 50 -18.46 -3.25 39.17
CA VAL A 50 -17.78 -3.10 40.48
C VAL A 50 -18.33 -4.11 41.49
N LEU A 51 -19.65 -4.28 41.57
CA LEU A 51 -20.25 -5.21 42.54
C LEU A 51 -20.06 -6.67 42.13
N PHE A 52 -20.06 -6.96 40.83
CA PHE A 52 -19.84 -8.29 40.29
C PHE A 52 -18.38 -8.73 40.46
N THR A 53 -17.41 -7.83 40.25
CA THR A 53 -16.01 -8.12 40.57
C THR A 53 -15.82 -8.39 42.06
N VAL A 54 -16.45 -7.59 42.92
CA VAL A 54 -16.47 -7.86 44.37
C VAL A 54 -17.13 -9.21 44.69
N PHE A 55 -18.24 -9.55 44.04
CA PHE A 55 -18.91 -10.84 44.18
C PHE A 55 -18.01 -12.01 43.74
N LEU A 56 -17.33 -11.89 42.60
CA LEU A 56 -16.40 -12.90 42.10
C LEU A 56 -15.18 -13.09 43.02
N ILE A 57 -14.68 -12.03 43.65
CA ILE A 57 -13.60 -12.11 44.64
C ILE A 57 -14.10 -12.78 45.93
N ASN A 58 -15.34 -12.49 46.33
CA ASN A 58 -15.94 -13.02 47.56
C ASN A 58 -16.27 -14.53 47.45
N LEU A 59 -16.71 -14.99 46.27
CA LEU A 59 -17.12 -16.38 46.02
C LEU A 59 -16.06 -17.44 46.44
N PRO A 60 -14.78 -17.39 46.00
CA PRO A 60 -13.77 -18.35 46.42
C PRO A 60 -13.37 -18.18 47.88
N ILE A 61 -13.40 -16.95 48.43
CA ILE A 61 -13.06 -16.68 49.83
C ILE A 61 -14.05 -17.36 50.78
N VAL A 62 -15.35 -17.27 50.49
CA VAL A 62 -16.41 -17.93 51.27
C VAL A 62 -16.38 -19.45 51.08
N GLY A 63 -16.10 -19.92 49.87
CA GLY A 63 -15.92 -21.34 49.58
C GLY A 63 -14.76 -21.96 50.37
N LEU A 64 -13.61 -21.29 50.39
CA LEU A 64 -12.45 -21.67 51.19
C LEU A 64 -12.77 -21.61 52.70
N LEU A 65 -13.44 -20.57 53.20
CA LEU A 65 -13.82 -20.46 54.61
C LEU A 65 -14.71 -21.61 55.13
N LYS A 66 -15.47 -22.28 54.23
CA LYS A 66 -16.29 -23.47 54.54
C LYS A 66 -15.53 -24.79 54.42
N ALA A 67 -14.34 -24.81 53.82
CA ALA A 67 -13.56 -26.02 53.65
C ALA A 67 -12.84 -26.41 54.95
N ASN A 68 -13.03 -27.66 55.40
CA ASN A 68 -12.41 -28.18 56.63
C ASN A 68 -10.88 -28.37 56.55
N PHE A 69 -10.28 -28.23 55.36
CA PHE A 69 -8.87 -28.57 55.09
C PHE A 69 -7.90 -27.38 55.17
N ILE A 70 -8.36 -26.19 55.57
CA ILE A 70 -7.54 -24.97 55.53
C ILE A 70 -6.80 -24.72 56.86
N PRO A 71 -5.49 -24.46 56.85
CA PRO A 71 -4.73 -24.08 58.05
C PRO A 71 -5.30 -22.83 58.74
N ASN A 72 -5.30 -22.80 60.07
CA ASN A 72 -5.89 -21.71 60.88
C ASN A 72 -5.31 -20.32 60.54
N PHE A 73 -4.03 -20.21 60.17
CA PHE A 73 -3.42 -18.95 59.74
C PHE A 73 -4.01 -18.42 58.43
N VAL A 74 -4.21 -19.29 57.43
CA VAL A 74 -4.86 -18.94 56.16
C VAL A 74 -6.32 -18.58 56.38
N ARG A 75 -7.01 -19.29 57.27
CA ARG A 75 -8.39 -18.97 57.67
C ARG A 75 -8.51 -17.57 58.28
N LEU A 76 -7.52 -17.15 59.08
CA LEU A 76 -7.46 -15.80 59.66
C LEU A 76 -7.27 -14.72 58.59
N ILE A 77 -6.40 -14.97 57.60
CA ILE A 77 -6.20 -14.08 56.45
C ILE A 77 -7.49 -13.97 55.62
N LEU A 78 -8.15 -15.10 55.33
CA LEU A 78 -9.40 -15.14 54.60
C LEU A 78 -10.54 -14.42 55.34
N LEU A 79 -10.62 -14.54 56.67
CA LEU A 79 -11.57 -13.78 57.49
C LEU A 79 -11.30 -12.28 57.44
N LYS A 80 -10.04 -11.87 57.51
CA LYS A 80 -9.62 -10.45 57.42
C LYS A 80 -9.92 -9.87 56.04
N LEU A 81 -9.68 -10.65 54.99
CA LEU A 81 -9.98 -10.29 53.60
C LEU A 81 -11.50 -10.22 53.37
N ASN A 82 -12.27 -11.20 53.84
CA ASN A 82 -13.74 -11.20 53.78
C ASN A 82 -14.30 -9.96 54.50
N ARG A 83 -13.80 -9.64 55.70
CA ARG A 83 -14.22 -8.44 56.46
C ARG A 83 -13.92 -7.15 55.70
N ASN A 84 -12.75 -7.03 55.08
CA ASN A 84 -12.39 -5.86 54.27
C ASN A 84 -13.31 -5.72 53.05
N ILE A 85 -13.65 -6.82 52.40
CA ILE A 85 -14.61 -6.84 51.29
C ILE A 85 -15.99 -6.42 51.77
N THR A 86 -16.47 -6.94 52.91
CA THR A 86 -17.78 -6.56 53.47
C THR A 86 -17.82 -5.06 53.83
N MET A 87 -16.74 -4.51 54.42
CA MET A 87 -16.64 -3.08 54.71
C MET A 87 -16.59 -2.21 53.45
N PHE A 88 -15.90 -2.66 52.40
CA PHE A 88 -15.88 -1.97 51.12
C PHE A 88 -17.26 -1.91 50.47
N VAL A 89 -18.01 -3.02 50.52
CA VAL A 89 -19.39 -3.10 50.02
C VAL A 89 -20.29 -2.15 50.80
N MET A 90 -20.23 -2.14 52.13
CA MET A 90 -21.02 -1.25 52.98
C MET A 90 -20.72 0.24 52.75
N LYS A 91 -19.50 0.57 52.27
CA LYS A 91 -19.11 1.94 51.91
C LYS A 91 -19.71 2.39 50.57
N TYR A 92 -19.85 1.47 49.61
CA TYR A 92 -20.37 1.74 48.26
C TYR A 92 -21.89 1.58 48.14
N ASP A 93 -22.48 0.67 48.90
CA ASP A 93 -23.93 0.43 48.97
C ASP A 93 -24.37 0.71 50.41
N LYS A 94 -24.92 1.91 50.65
CA LYS A 94 -25.33 2.35 51.99
C LYS A 94 -26.31 1.32 52.58
N PRO A 95 -26.03 0.76 53.77
CA PRO A 95 -26.88 -0.25 54.38
C PRO A 95 -28.16 0.43 54.88
N ASP A 96 -29.24 0.31 54.12
CA ASP A 96 -30.59 0.64 54.58
C ASP A 96 -31.22 -0.68 55.04
N MET A 97 -31.61 -0.81 56.31
CA MET A 97 -32.22 -2.03 56.85
C MET A 97 -33.54 -2.43 56.15
N THR A 98 -34.09 -1.54 55.32
CA THR A 98 -35.32 -1.71 54.55
C THR A 98 -35.07 -2.14 53.09
N ARG A 99 -33.82 -2.22 52.64
CA ARG A 99 -33.46 -2.53 51.25
C ARG A 99 -32.57 -3.76 51.17
N MET A 100 -32.80 -4.59 50.16
CA MET A 100 -31.95 -5.74 49.88
C MET A 100 -30.56 -5.28 49.46
N ASN A 101 -29.53 -5.94 49.99
CA ASN A 101 -28.15 -5.63 49.66
C ASN A 101 -27.87 -6.03 48.20
N ARG A 102 -27.14 -5.22 47.42
CA ARG A 102 -26.94 -5.55 46.00
C ARG A 102 -26.17 -6.84 45.77
N LEU A 103 -25.31 -7.27 46.70
CA LEU A 103 -24.66 -8.58 46.64
C LEU A 103 -25.65 -9.75 46.79
N GLU A 104 -26.69 -9.60 47.61
CA GLU A 104 -27.74 -10.61 47.77
C GLU A 104 -28.59 -10.72 46.49
N LEU A 105 -28.76 -9.62 45.75
CA LEU A 105 -29.40 -9.64 44.42
C LEU A 105 -28.59 -10.48 43.42
N PHE A 106 -27.25 -10.46 43.49
CA PHE A 106 -26.40 -11.32 42.65
C PHE A 106 -26.56 -12.80 43.02
N GLU A 107 -26.55 -13.12 44.32
CA GLU A 107 -26.75 -14.49 44.78
C GLU A 107 -28.13 -15.02 44.38
N LEU A 108 -29.18 -14.20 44.54
CA LEU A 108 -30.54 -14.54 44.14
C LEU A 108 -30.65 -14.72 42.62
N ALA A 109 -30.07 -13.82 41.82
CA ALA A 109 -30.04 -13.93 40.37
C ALA A 109 -29.30 -15.21 39.92
N PHE A 110 -28.15 -15.50 40.51
CA PHE A 110 -27.37 -16.70 40.20
C PHE A 110 -28.12 -18.00 40.56
N ARG A 111 -28.77 -18.04 41.74
CA ARG A 111 -29.64 -19.16 42.12
C ARG A 111 -30.80 -19.31 41.12
N ASN A 112 -31.48 -18.22 40.76
CA ASN A 112 -32.59 -18.24 39.81
C ASN A 112 -32.21 -18.82 38.44
N MET A 113 -30.99 -18.51 37.97
CA MET A 113 -30.43 -19.07 36.75
C MET A 113 -30.17 -20.58 36.87
N THR A 114 -29.69 -21.02 38.03
CA THR A 114 -29.28 -22.42 38.27
C THR A 114 -30.46 -23.37 38.49
N PHE A 115 -31.58 -22.87 39.02
CA PHE A 115 -32.80 -23.67 39.19
C PHE A 115 -33.49 -24.04 37.87
N LYS A 116 -33.37 -23.23 36.81
CA LYS A 116 -33.94 -23.52 35.48
C LYS A 116 -32.88 -23.84 34.43
N LYS A 117 -32.19 -24.97 34.64
CA LYS A 117 -31.01 -25.41 33.88
C LYS A 117 -31.18 -25.36 32.36
N THR A 118 -32.23 -25.99 31.80
CA THR A 118 -32.34 -26.17 30.34
C THR A 118 -32.46 -24.85 29.59
N ARG A 119 -33.34 -23.95 30.04
CA ARG A 119 -33.60 -22.66 29.40
C ARG A 119 -32.36 -21.76 29.49
N THR A 120 -31.79 -21.65 30.68
CA THR A 120 -30.58 -20.86 30.93
C THR A 120 -29.40 -21.37 30.09
N ILE A 121 -29.20 -22.69 29.99
CA ILE A 121 -28.13 -23.29 29.18
C ILE A 121 -28.33 -22.97 27.69
N ILE A 122 -29.55 -23.10 27.16
CA ILE A 122 -29.83 -22.79 25.75
C ILE A 122 -29.55 -21.30 25.46
N THR A 123 -29.96 -20.40 26.34
CA THR A 123 -29.75 -18.95 26.16
C THR A 123 -28.28 -18.55 26.27
N ILE A 124 -27.59 -19.02 27.31
CA ILE A 124 -26.16 -18.78 27.48
C ILE A 124 -25.37 -19.43 26.34
N GLY A 125 -25.76 -20.62 25.91
CA GLY A 125 -25.18 -21.31 24.76
C GLY A 125 -25.37 -20.54 23.45
N GLY A 126 -26.57 -20.02 23.19
CA GLY A 126 -26.83 -19.15 22.03
C GLY A 126 -25.98 -17.88 22.04
N MET A 127 -25.82 -17.25 23.20
CA MET A 127 -24.91 -16.11 23.36
C MET A 127 -23.45 -16.50 23.17
N ALA A 128 -23.03 -17.63 23.75
CA ALA A 128 -21.67 -18.14 23.61
C ALA A 128 -21.34 -18.50 22.16
N LEU A 129 -22.29 -19.06 21.41
CA LEU A 129 -22.13 -19.32 19.97
C LEU A 129 -22.06 -18.02 19.17
N GLY A 130 -22.92 -17.04 19.46
CA GLY A 130 -22.90 -15.74 18.78
C GLY A 130 -21.60 -14.97 19.02
N VAL A 131 -21.18 -14.86 20.28
CA VAL A 131 -19.90 -14.23 20.66
C VAL A 131 -18.72 -15.06 20.14
N GLY A 132 -18.77 -16.38 20.24
CA GLY A 132 -17.74 -17.28 19.77
C GLY A 132 -17.53 -17.23 18.26
N ALA A 133 -18.60 -17.07 17.48
CA ALA A 133 -18.51 -16.86 16.04
C ALA A 133 -17.79 -15.55 15.69
N ILE A 134 -18.12 -14.44 16.38
CA ILE A 134 -17.39 -13.16 16.21
C ILE A 134 -15.91 -13.35 16.53
N VAL A 135 -15.61 -13.94 17.68
CA VAL A 135 -14.23 -14.13 18.17
C VAL A 135 -13.44 -15.03 17.23
N PHE A 136 -14.04 -16.14 16.78
CA PHE A 136 -13.44 -17.08 15.85
C PHE A 136 -13.12 -16.42 14.50
N LEU A 137 -14.12 -15.79 13.86
CA LEU A 137 -13.94 -15.20 12.54
C LEU A 137 -12.91 -14.07 12.57
N VAL A 138 -12.99 -13.18 13.57
CA VAL A 138 -12.04 -12.06 13.68
C VAL A 138 -10.65 -12.54 14.10
N SER A 139 -10.54 -13.56 14.96
CA SER A 139 -9.25 -14.15 15.34
C SER A 139 -8.51 -14.71 14.13
N ILE A 140 -9.21 -15.43 13.25
CA ILE A 140 -8.66 -15.91 11.98
C ILE A 140 -8.21 -14.73 11.13
N GLY A 141 -9.01 -13.66 11.05
CA GLY A 141 -8.64 -12.45 10.33
C GLY A 141 -7.31 -11.84 10.79
N TYR A 142 -7.10 -11.72 12.10
CA TYR A 142 -5.82 -11.23 12.64
C TYR A 142 -4.67 -12.21 12.41
N GLY A 143 -4.87 -13.51 12.66
CA GLY A 143 -3.79 -14.50 12.49
C GLY A 143 -3.36 -14.68 11.04
N LEU A 144 -4.31 -14.65 10.10
CA LEU A 144 -3.98 -14.64 8.66
C LEU A 144 -3.23 -13.37 8.27
N GLN A 145 -3.64 -12.21 8.78
CA GLN A 145 -2.93 -10.96 8.53
C GLN A 145 -1.47 -11.05 9.01
N GLU A 146 -1.25 -11.54 10.24
CA GLU A 146 0.10 -11.65 10.81
C GLU A 146 0.97 -12.62 10.01
N LEU A 147 0.42 -13.77 9.60
CA LEU A 147 1.15 -14.71 8.74
C LEU A 147 1.57 -14.12 7.40
N VAL A 148 0.69 -13.33 6.79
CA VAL A 148 1.01 -12.67 5.50
C VAL A 148 2.06 -11.59 5.72
N ILE A 149 1.95 -10.80 6.79
CA ILE A 149 2.95 -9.79 7.16
C ILE A 149 4.30 -10.45 7.43
N ASP A 150 4.37 -11.48 8.27
CA ASP A 150 5.60 -12.20 8.58
C ASP A 150 6.27 -12.83 7.34
N ARG A 151 5.47 -13.19 6.33
CA ARG A 151 6.01 -13.75 5.08
C ARG A 151 6.66 -12.69 4.20
N VAL A 152 6.18 -11.45 4.25
CA VAL A 152 6.59 -10.35 3.36
C VAL A 152 7.50 -9.35 4.07
N ALA A 153 7.49 -9.30 5.40
CA ALA A 153 8.10 -8.23 6.19
C ALA A 153 9.18 -8.75 7.14
N ARG A 154 10.35 -9.08 6.59
CA ARG A 154 11.54 -9.34 7.41
C ARG A 154 12.05 -8.03 8.00
N LEU A 155 12.55 -8.08 9.25
CA LEU A 155 13.00 -6.89 9.99
C LEU A 155 14.02 -6.03 9.21
N ASP A 156 14.91 -6.67 8.46
CA ASP A 156 15.93 -5.98 7.68
C ASP A 156 15.35 -5.29 6.44
N GLU A 157 14.36 -5.90 5.80
CA GLU A 157 13.67 -5.36 4.60
C GLU A 157 12.71 -4.22 4.97
N MET A 158 12.14 -4.23 6.19
CA MET A 158 11.30 -3.14 6.69
C MET A 158 12.05 -1.81 6.86
N ARG A 159 13.38 -1.83 6.89
CA ARG A 159 14.24 -0.63 6.98
C ARG A 159 14.73 -0.16 5.62
N GLN A 160 14.33 -0.82 4.54
CA GLN A 160 14.83 -0.60 3.19
C GLN A 160 13.75 0.06 2.32
N ALA A 161 14.18 1.01 1.48
CA ALA A 161 13.36 1.56 0.43
C ALA A 161 14.09 1.43 -0.91
N ASP A 162 13.34 0.98 -1.91
CA ASP A 162 13.75 0.89 -3.28
C ASP A 162 13.46 2.20 -4.00
N VAL A 163 14.49 2.79 -4.57
CA VAL A 163 14.43 4.04 -5.31
C VAL A 163 14.55 3.73 -6.80
N SER A 164 13.58 4.20 -7.57
CA SER A 164 13.53 4.03 -9.02
C SER A 164 13.19 5.36 -9.70
N ILE A 165 13.36 5.39 -11.01
CA ILE A 165 13.07 6.55 -11.84
C ILE A 165 11.61 6.48 -12.31
N GLN A 166 10.91 7.61 -12.31
CA GLN A 166 9.58 7.66 -12.91
C GLN A 166 9.67 7.58 -14.44
N PRO A 167 8.91 6.68 -15.11
CA PRO A 167 8.89 6.60 -16.56
C PRO A 167 8.57 7.97 -17.19
N GLY A 168 9.40 8.41 -18.14
CA GLY A 168 9.27 9.71 -18.80
C GLY A 168 9.88 10.89 -18.04
N SER A 169 10.51 10.68 -16.87
CA SER A 169 11.30 11.73 -16.22
C SER A 169 12.71 11.81 -16.81
N ASN A 170 13.27 13.04 -16.85
CA ASN A 170 14.65 13.29 -17.28
C ASN A 170 15.69 12.96 -16.18
N VAL A 171 15.22 12.47 -15.03
CA VAL A 171 16.08 12.18 -13.88
C VAL A 171 16.74 10.82 -14.07
N LYS A 172 18.07 10.76 -14.00
CA LYS A 172 18.83 9.50 -14.03
C LYS A 172 19.37 9.18 -12.63
N LEU A 173 19.37 7.90 -12.28
CA LEU A 173 20.06 7.41 -11.09
C LEU A 173 21.55 7.30 -11.43
N THR A 174 22.32 8.34 -11.13
CA THR A 174 23.77 8.39 -11.41
C THR A 174 24.58 8.26 -10.12
N ASP A 175 25.91 8.23 -10.25
CA ASP A 175 26.81 8.29 -9.09
C ASP A 175 26.55 9.52 -8.20
N LYS A 176 26.14 10.64 -8.80
CA LYS A 176 25.72 11.84 -8.06
C LYS A 176 24.50 11.55 -7.18
N ALA A 177 23.45 10.94 -7.74
CA ALA A 177 22.24 10.59 -6.99
C ALA A 177 22.54 9.68 -5.80
N VAL A 178 23.44 8.70 -5.99
CA VAL A 178 23.89 7.80 -4.91
C VAL A 178 24.62 8.59 -3.81
N SER A 179 25.45 9.58 -4.16
CA SER A 179 26.11 10.46 -3.20
C SER A 179 25.11 11.33 -2.45
N ASP A 180 24.16 11.96 -3.16
CA ASP A 180 23.12 12.81 -2.59
C ASP A 180 22.26 12.04 -1.58
N PHE A 181 21.90 10.78 -1.90
CA PHE A 181 21.15 9.92 -0.98
C PHE A 181 21.97 9.56 0.28
N LYS A 182 23.28 9.42 0.16
CA LYS A 182 24.17 9.11 1.28
C LYS A 182 24.35 10.28 2.24
N GLU A 183 24.20 11.51 1.75
CA GLU A 183 24.24 12.73 2.57
C GLU A 183 22.97 12.93 3.41
N ILE A 184 21.87 12.25 3.08
CA ILE A 184 20.64 12.32 3.87
C ILE A 184 20.90 11.76 5.28
N LYS A 185 20.66 12.61 6.28
CA LYS A 185 20.76 12.22 7.70
C LYS A 185 19.91 10.97 7.96
N GLN A 186 20.50 9.99 8.64
CA GLN A 186 19.88 8.71 9.05
C GLN A 186 19.81 7.62 7.98
N VAL A 187 20.34 7.86 6.78
CA VAL A 187 20.71 6.80 5.85
C VAL A 187 21.95 6.08 6.41
N GLU A 188 21.91 4.75 6.38
CA GLU A 188 23.00 3.87 6.80
C GLU A 188 23.83 3.44 5.58
N GLU A 189 23.15 2.91 4.57
CA GLU A 189 23.77 2.46 3.32
C GLU A 189 22.91 2.84 2.10
N VAL A 190 23.58 3.06 0.97
CA VAL A 190 22.96 3.25 -0.35
C VAL A 190 23.57 2.21 -1.28
N LEU A 191 22.71 1.36 -1.84
CA LEU A 191 23.10 0.13 -2.50
C LEU A 191 22.56 0.16 -3.94
N PRO A 192 23.38 0.59 -4.91
CA PRO A 192 22.96 0.64 -6.30
C PRO A 192 22.88 -0.75 -6.95
N LEU A 193 22.00 -0.88 -7.94
CA LEU A 193 21.79 -2.08 -8.74
C LEU A 193 21.73 -1.70 -10.23
N ILE A 194 22.44 -2.48 -11.06
CA ILE A 194 22.36 -2.42 -12.52
C ILE A 194 21.69 -3.70 -13.00
N GLY A 195 20.51 -3.58 -13.61
CA GLY A 195 19.81 -4.68 -14.27
C GLY A 195 20.05 -4.65 -15.77
N VAL A 196 20.61 -5.73 -16.32
CA VAL A 196 20.83 -5.92 -17.76
C VAL A 196 20.37 -7.32 -18.18
N VAL A 197 20.23 -7.53 -19.49
CA VAL A 197 19.97 -8.87 -20.03
C VAL A 197 21.29 -9.46 -20.51
N ALA A 198 21.51 -10.74 -20.24
CA ALA A 198 22.67 -11.45 -20.73
C ALA A 198 22.28 -12.66 -21.57
N LYS A 199 23.01 -12.86 -22.67
CA LYS A 199 22.96 -14.10 -23.43
C LYS A 199 23.88 -15.09 -22.77
N VAL A 200 23.34 -16.23 -22.40
CA VAL A 200 24.10 -17.33 -21.79
C VAL A 200 24.21 -18.46 -22.79
N ALA A 201 25.44 -18.82 -23.14
CA ALA A 201 25.74 -19.89 -24.08
C ALA A 201 26.19 -21.14 -23.29
N TYR A 202 25.43 -22.22 -23.39
CA TYR A 202 25.75 -23.48 -22.73
C TYR A 202 25.34 -24.68 -23.59
N GLN A 203 26.29 -25.60 -23.82
CA GLN A 203 26.10 -26.81 -24.65
C GLN A 203 25.48 -26.55 -26.04
N GLY A 204 25.74 -25.40 -26.64
CA GLY A 204 25.22 -25.04 -27.97
C GLY A 204 23.81 -24.44 -27.99
N SER A 205 23.19 -24.22 -26.81
CA SER A 205 21.97 -23.44 -26.66
C SER A 205 22.30 -22.05 -26.12
N ASN A 206 21.62 -21.02 -26.66
CA ASN A 206 21.70 -19.64 -26.16
C ASN A 206 20.37 -19.30 -25.47
N SER A 207 20.42 -18.70 -24.29
CA SER A 207 19.23 -18.25 -23.57
C SER A 207 19.44 -16.86 -23.00
N ASP A 208 18.41 -16.02 -23.12
CA ASP A 208 18.40 -14.67 -22.54
C ASP A 208 18.01 -14.79 -21.06
N VAL A 209 18.85 -14.24 -20.20
CA VAL A 209 18.74 -14.35 -18.75
C VAL A 209 18.97 -12.98 -18.13
N ALA A 210 18.21 -12.64 -17.09
CA ALA A 210 18.41 -11.38 -16.39
C ALA A 210 19.67 -11.43 -15.51
N VAL A 211 20.41 -10.33 -15.50
CA VAL A 211 21.65 -10.18 -14.72
C VAL A 211 21.62 -8.92 -13.91
N TYR A 212 22.06 -9.05 -12.66
CA TYR A 212 22.13 -7.96 -11.72
C TYR A 212 23.56 -7.68 -11.29
N GLY A 213 24.10 -6.54 -11.69
CA GLY A 213 25.33 -5.99 -11.15
C GLY A 213 25.05 -5.38 -9.78
N VAL A 214 25.66 -5.94 -8.74
CA VAL A 214 25.43 -5.54 -7.35
C VAL A 214 26.73 -5.58 -6.53
N THR A 215 26.73 -4.90 -5.39
CA THR A 215 27.83 -4.98 -4.42
C THR A 215 27.63 -6.15 -3.45
N THR A 216 28.69 -6.54 -2.75
CA THR A 216 28.58 -7.54 -1.66
C THR A 216 27.66 -7.06 -0.55
N ASN A 217 27.69 -5.76 -0.22
CA ASN A 217 26.78 -5.18 0.76
C ASN A 217 25.32 -5.28 0.30
N TYR A 218 25.04 -5.15 -1.00
CA TYR A 218 23.69 -5.38 -1.53
C TYR A 218 23.21 -6.80 -1.26
N LEU A 219 24.05 -7.81 -1.52
CA LEU A 219 23.69 -9.22 -1.29
C LEU A 219 23.50 -9.55 0.19
N LYS A 220 24.35 -8.98 1.07
CA LYS A 220 24.24 -9.14 2.52
C LYS A 220 22.95 -8.51 3.07
N ASN A 221 22.60 -7.31 2.61
CA ASN A 221 21.41 -6.59 3.09
C ASN A 221 20.10 -7.05 2.45
N SER A 222 20.14 -7.64 1.24
CA SER A 222 18.95 -8.17 0.57
C SER A 222 18.48 -9.52 1.13
N ALA A 223 18.96 -9.93 2.31
CA ALA A 223 18.63 -11.18 3.00
C ALA A 223 18.81 -12.45 2.15
N VAL A 224 19.66 -12.38 1.13
CA VAL A 224 19.97 -13.49 0.22
C VAL A 224 20.91 -14.45 0.96
N LYS A 225 20.38 -15.60 1.38
CA LYS A 225 21.19 -16.68 1.96
C LYS A 225 21.57 -17.67 0.86
N THR A 226 22.86 -17.95 0.74
CA THR A 226 23.35 -19.00 -0.15
C THR A 226 22.92 -20.38 0.38
N ILE A 227 22.34 -21.20 -0.47
CA ILE A 227 22.11 -22.63 -0.21
C ILE A 227 23.46 -23.36 -0.22
N ASN A 228 24.29 -23.04 -1.21
CA ASN A 228 25.60 -23.63 -1.45
C ASN A 228 26.61 -22.54 -1.84
N GLY A 229 27.86 -22.66 -1.39
CA GLY A 229 28.95 -21.76 -1.76
C GLY A 229 29.02 -20.47 -0.95
N VAL A 230 29.70 -19.46 -1.49
CA VAL A 230 29.94 -18.16 -0.84
C VAL A 230 29.50 -17.01 -1.76
N LEU A 231 29.23 -15.84 -1.17
CA LEU A 231 29.00 -14.61 -1.92
C LEU A 231 30.35 -14.09 -2.46
N PHE A 232 30.33 -13.41 -3.60
CA PHE A 232 31.52 -12.69 -4.09
C PHE A 232 31.81 -11.45 -3.24
N GLU A 233 33.07 -11.02 -3.22
CA GLU A 233 33.55 -9.83 -2.52
C GLU A 233 33.91 -8.72 -3.53
N SER A 234 33.02 -7.74 -3.71
CA SER A 234 33.23 -6.52 -4.48
C SER A 234 32.28 -5.42 -3.96
N ASN A 235 32.85 -4.34 -3.44
CA ASN A 235 32.13 -3.17 -2.94
C ASN A 235 32.49 -1.90 -3.70
N GLU A 236 33.13 -2.03 -4.86
CA GLU A 236 33.53 -0.89 -5.69
C GLU A 236 32.33 -0.33 -6.44
N ILE A 237 32.05 0.94 -6.18
CA ILE A 237 30.91 1.68 -6.77
C ILE A 237 31.43 2.74 -7.77
N GLY A 238 32.73 3.07 -7.77
CA GLY A 238 33.30 4.13 -8.60
C GLY A 238 33.54 3.74 -10.05
N LEU A 239 33.64 4.74 -10.93
CA LEU A 239 34.29 4.60 -12.23
C LEU A 239 35.76 4.27 -11.98
N ILE A 240 36.19 3.06 -12.30
CA ILE A 240 37.58 2.65 -12.19
C ILE A 240 38.39 3.52 -13.19
N PRO A 241 39.61 4.00 -12.85
CA PRO A 241 40.39 4.95 -13.67
C PRO A 241 40.62 4.52 -15.13
N ASP A 242 40.43 3.24 -15.41
CA ASP A 242 40.49 2.60 -16.71
C ASP A 242 39.24 2.82 -17.60
N PHE A 243 38.35 3.76 -17.27
CA PHE A 243 37.32 4.23 -18.21
C PHE A 243 37.91 4.69 -19.56
N LYS A 244 39.19 5.07 -19.57
CA LYS A 244 39.97 5.28 -20.80
C LYS A 244 40.02 4.05 -21.71
N PHE A 245 39.96 2.82 -21.20
CA PHE A 245 40.06 1.60 -21.99
C PHE A 245 38.82 1.36 -22.85
N ALA A 246 37.61 1.37 -22.28
CA ALA A 246 36.36 1.22 -23.06
C ALA A 246 36.15 2.40 -24.02
N HIS A 247 36.43 3.63 -23.56
CA HIS A 247 36.36 4.84 -24.40
C HIS A 247 37.39 4.79 -25.54
N ASN A 248 38.61 4.29 -25.30
CA ASN A 248 39.63 4.09 -26.33
C ASN A 248 39.34 2.90 -27.24
N TYR A 249 38.67 1.84 -26.77
CA TYR A 249 38.34 0.67 -27.58
C TYR A 249 37.17 0.94 -28.53
N LEU A 250 36.14 1.65 -28.06
CA LEU A 250 35.04 2.16 -28.90
C LEU A 250 35.58 3.07 -30.02
N ASN A 251 36.55 3.95 -29.70
CA ASN A 251 37.26 4.77 -30.68
C ASN A 251 38.18 3.97 -31.63
N LYS A 252 38.54 2.72 -31.30
CA LYS A 252 39.48 1.89 -32.07
C LYS A 252 38.78 0.88 -32.99
N VAL A 253 37.56 0.44 -32.64
CA VAL A 253 36.78 -0.55 -33.40
C VAL A 253 35.86 0.10 -34.45
N SER A 254 35.64 1.41 -34.38
CA SER A 254 35.08 2.23 -35.47
C SER A 254 36.07 3.33 -35.89
N PRO A 255 36.97 3.07 -36.86
CA PRO A 255 38.04 3.99 -37.25
C PRO A 255 37.56 5.07 -38.24
N GLY A 256 36.42 5.71 -37.96
CA GLY A 256 35.88 6.85 -38.71
C GLY A 256 36.08 8.20 -38.02
N ILE A 257 36.52 8.20 -36.76
CA ILE A 257 36.71 9.42 -35.99
C ILE A 257 38.14 9.92 -36.23
N GLN A 258 38.32 10.74 -37.28
CA GLN A 258 39.53 11.54 -37.41
C GLN A 258 39.65 12.45 -36.19
N LYS A 259 40.81 12.35 -35.52
CA LYS A 259 41.31 13.40 -34.65
C LYS A 259 41.46 14.67 -35.47
N ASP A 260 40.64 15.67 -35.18
CA ASP A 260 41.13 17.05 -35.22
C ASP A 260 41.07 17.59 -33.80
N SER A 261 42.27 17.72 -33.24
CA SER A 261 42.58 18.68 -32.19
C SER A 261 41.95 20.02 -32.58
N PHE A 262 41.03 20.50 -31.76
CA PHE A 262 40.51 21.85 -31.86
C PHE A 262 41.59 22.83 -31.37
N GLU A 263 42.55 23.13 -32.25
CA GLU A 263 43.28 24.40 -32.22
C GLU A 263 42.57 25.31 -33.24
N LEU A 264 41.98 26.40 -32.74
CA LEU A 264 41.21 27.37 -33.51
C LEU A 264 42.13 28.13 -34.48
N GLU A 265 42.16 27.73 -35.74
CA GLU A 265 42.39 28.66 -36.85
C GLU A 265 41.11 28.76 -37.69
N VAL A 266 40.49 29.93 -37.55
CA VAL A 266 39.33 30.36 -38.34
C VAL A 266 39.84 30.64 -39.75
N ASP A 267 39.48 29.81 -40.72
CA ASP A 267 39.56 30.20 -42.11
C ASP A 267 38.17 30.33 -42.75
N SER A 268 37.99 31.47 -43.41
CA SER A 268 36.73 32.22 -43.53
C SER A 268 35.83 31.80 -44.71
N SER A 269 35.92 30.55 -45.14
CA SER A 269 35.12 30.06 -46.27
C SER A 269 34.72 28.61 -46.05
N GLY A 270 33.58 28.44 -45.37
CA GLY A 270 32.97 27.14 -45.12
C GLY A 270 32.72 26.36 -46.41
N ASN A 271 33.40 25.23 -46.53
CA ASN A 271 33.11 24.14 -47.44
C ASN A 271 33.51 22.84 -46.74
N VAL A 272 32.57 21.92 -46.56
CA VAL A 272 32.86 20.52 -46.24
C VAL A 272 31.98 19.62 -47.11
N ALA A 273 32.55 18.49 -47.50
CA ALA A 273 32.11 17.54 -48.50
C ALA A 273 30.58 17.34 -48.65
N GLY A 274 30.10 17.53 -49.89
CA GLY A 274 28.90 16.89 -50.43
C GLY A 274 27.54 17.41 -49.97
N ALA A 275 27.42 17.96 -48.77
CA ALA A 275 26.19 18.58 -48.29
C ALA A 275 26.27 20.10 -48.43
N ARG A 276 25.41 20.69 -49.28
CA ARG A 276 25.10 22.12 -49.15
C ARG A 276 24.34 22.30 -47.84
N VAL A 277 25.04 22.67 -46.77
CA VAL A 277 24.39 23.22 -45.59
C VAL A 277 23.84 24.57 -46.02
N ALA A 278 22.57 24.60 -46.39
CA ALA A 278 21.86 25.86 -46.53
C ALA A 278 21.86 26.49 -45.13
N ARG A 279 22.75 27.47 -44.90
CA ARG A 279 22.62 28.37 -43.75
C ARG A 279 21.23 28.99 -43.85
N LYS A 280 20.30 28.48 -43.06
CA LYS A 280 18.97 29.06 -42.93
C LYS A 280 19.17 30.31 -42.09
N ASN A 281 18.88 31.47 -42.66
CA ASN A 281 18.91 32.71 -41.90
C ASN A 281 17.81 32.63 -40.85
N VAL A 282 18.20 32.44 -39.59
CA VAL A 282 17.29 32.40 -38.46
C VAL A 282 17.45 33.68 -37.65
N ALA A 283 16.37 34.44 -37.51
CA ALA A 283 16.36 35.69 -36.75
C ALA A 283 15.56 35.54 -35.45
N ILE A 284 15.92 36.33 -34.44
CA ILE A 284 15.10 36.48 -33.22
C ILE A 284 13.67 36.90 -33.61
N GLY A 285 12.68 36.20 -33.06
CA GLY A 285 11.26 36.40 -33.36
C GLY A 285 10.73 35.59 -34.55
N GLN A 286 11.54 34.71 -35.15
CA GLN A 286 11.07 33.80 -36.19
C GLN A 286 10.31 32.62 -35.58
N GLU A 287 9.11 32.35 -36.12
CA GLU A 287 8.27 31.21 -35.75
C GLU A 287 8.89 29.89 -36.23
N ILE A 288 8.88 28.89 -35.35
CA ILE A 288 9.41 27.55 -35.58
C ILE A 288 8.27 26.63 -35.99
N GLN A 289 7.33 26.41 -35.06
CA GLN A 289 6.24 25.45 -35.21
C GLN A 289 5.07 25.76 -34.26
N ASP A 290 3.89 25.25 -34.62
CA ASP A 290 2.75 25.19 -33.70
C ASP A 290 2.94 24.02 -32.73
N ILE A 291 2.67 24.29 -31.45
CA ILE A 291 2.86 23.33 -30.34
C ILE A 291 1.64 23.31 -29.41
N THR A 292 1.54 22.23 -28.64
CA THR A 292 0.77 22.21 -27.41
C THR A 292 1.71 22.07 -26.22
N PHE A 293 1.42 22.74 -25.12
CA PHE A 293 2.32 22.77 -23.98
C PHE A 293 1.59 22.70 -22.64
N SER A 294 2.27 22.25 -21.59
CA SER A 294 1.82 22.34 -20.21
C SER A 294 2.96 22.83 -19.33
N ILE A 295 2.70 23.84 -18.50
CA ILE A 295 3.63 24.35 -17.49
C ILE A 295 3.67 23.36 -16.32
N PHE A 296 4.83 23.16 -15.67
CA PHE A 296 4.92 22.32 -14.47
C PHE A 296 4.03 22.84 -13.33
N PRO A 297 3.49 21.96 -12.46
CA PRO A 297 2.70 22.39 -11.30
C PRO A 297 3.51 23.30 -10.37
N ARG A 298 2.87 24.32 -9.78
CA ARG A 298 3.48 25.28 -8.83
C ARG A 298 4.64 26.12 -9.39
N THR A 299 4.76 26.20 -10.71
CA THR A 299 5.78 26.99 -11.41
C THR A 299 5.17 28.27 -11.99
N TRP A 300 5.82 29.41 -11.76
CA TRP A 300 5.44 30.71 -12.30
C TRP A 300 6.47 31.16 -13.34
N LEU A 301 6.05 31.27 -14.60
CA LEU A 301 6.96 31.67 -15.67
C LEU A 301 6.86 33.16 -15.91
N ARG A 302 8.02 33.84 -16.04
CA ARG A 302 8.08 35.26 -16.38
C ARG A 302 7.58 35.47 -17.81
N ALA A 303 6.45 36.15 -17.93
CA ALA A 303 5.84 36.55 -19.18
C ALA A 303 6.48 37.84 -19.70
N ARG A 304 6.93 37.83 -20.95
CA ARG A 304 7.65 38.94 -21.59
C ARG A 304 6.99 39.41 -22.87
N ALA A 305 7.25 40.66 -23.25
CA ALA A 305 6.69 41.28 -24.45
C ALA A 305 7.25 40.72 -25.77
N TYR A 306 8.50 40.24 -25.78
CA TYR A 306 9.17 39.66 -26.94
C TYR A 306 10.16 38.57 -26.49
N PRO A 307 10.58 37.63 -27.37
CA PRO A 307 11.40 36.47 -27.00
C PRO A 307 12.88 36.87 -26.76
N SER A 308 13.11 37.65 -25.70
CA SER A 308 14.44 38.04 -25.26
C SER A 308 14.53 38.17 -23.74
N THR A 309 15.68 37.80 -23.17
CA THR A 309 15.99 37.96 -21.74
C THR A 309 16.05 39.42 -21.32
N GLY A 310 16.35 40.34 -22.25
CA GLY A 310 16.30 41.78 -22.05
C GLY A 310 14.93 42.42 -22.26
N ALA A 311 13.90 41.62 -22.60
CA ALA A 311 12.54 42.14 -22.84
C ALA A 311 11.84 42.55 -21.55
N GLU A 312 10.99 43.57 -21.67
CA GLU A 312 10.08 44.01 -20.61
C GLU A 312 9.26 42.83 -20.09
N VAL A 313 9.28 42.64 -18.77
CA VAL A 313 8.51 41.61 -18.08
C VAL A 313 7.10 42.16 -17.87
N LEU A 314 6.13 41.54 -18.53
CA LEU A 314 4.72 41.89 -18.45
C LEU A 314 4.08 41.36 -17.16
N GLY A 315 4.64 40.29 -16.59
CA GLY A 315 4.19 39.67 -15.34
C GLY A 315 4.55 38.18 -15.32
N TYR A 316 3.68 37.36 -14.74
CA TYR A 316 3.85 35.91 -14.64
C TYR A 316 2.66 35.15 -15.22
N VAL A 317 2.92 33.93 -15.70
CA VAL A 317 1.90 32.96 -16.10
C VAL A 317 2.01 31.69 -15.28
N LYS A 318 0.87 31.05 -15.02
CA LYS A 318 0.76 29.79 -14.29
C LYS A 318 0.16 28.69 -15.14
N ARG A 319 0.30 27.45 -14.64
CA ARG A 319 -0.34 26.28 -15.20
C ARG A 319 -1.86 26.41 -15.24
N VAL A 320 -2.44 26.10 -16.40
CA VAL A 320 -3.87 25.84 -16.60
C VAL A 320 -4.05 24.33 -16.81
N GLU A 321 -5.15 23.74 -16.34
CA GLU A 321 -5.41 22.31 -16.54
C GLU A 321 -5.55 21.96 -18.03
N GLY A 322 -4.88 20.88 -18.45
CA GLY A 322 -4.84 20.43 -19.85
C GLY A 322 -3.68 21.02 -20.68
N LEU A 323 -3.53 20.53 -21.90
CA LEU A 323 -2.55 21.02 -22.87
C LEU A 323 -3.04 22.33 -23.49
N GLN A 324 -2.22 23.37 -23.44
CA GLN A 324 -2.51 24.71 -23.97
C GLN A 324 -1.90 24.86 -25.37
N PRO A 325 -2.59 25.51 -26.32
CA PRO A 325 -2.03 25.81 -27.63
C PRO A 325 -1.00 26.94 -27.54
N GLY A 326 0.12 26.80 -28.25
CA GLY A 326 1.18 27.79 -28.32
C GLY A 326 1.95 27.71 -29.63
N LYS A 327 2.86 28.67 -29.82
CA LYS A 327 3.77 28.73 -30.97
C LYS A 327 5.19 28.86 -30.46
N GLU A 328 6.10 28.06 -30.98
CA GLU A 328 7.52 28.11 -30.64
C GLU A 328 8.21 29.16 -31.54
N TYR A 329 9.06 30.00 -30.95
CA TYR A 329 9.79 31.08 -31.60
C TYR A 329 11.27 31.05 -31.22
N TRP A 330 12.14 31.46 -32.14
CA TRP A 330 13.53 31.74 -31.82
C TRP A 330 13.66 33.05 -31.04
N GLY A 331 14.51 33.06 -30.01
CA GLY A 331 14.79 34.27 -29.25
C GLY A 331 16.17 34.25 -28.60
N SER A 332 16.47 35.23 -27.75
CA SER A 332 17.79 35.27 -27.11
C SER A 332 17.98 34.09 -26.16
N SER A 333 19.21 33.60 -26.04
CA SER A 333 19.56 32.57 -25.05
C SER A 333 19.28 33.01 -23.61
N PHE A 334 19.01 32.03 -22.74
CA PHE A 334 18.53 32.23 -21.37
C PHE A 334 19.56 31.89 -20.28
N ASP A 335 20.66 31.20 -20.60
CA ASP A 335 21.59 30.65 -19.60
C ASP A 335 23.05 30.52 -20.09
N PRO A 336 24.07 30.88 -19.26
CA PRO A 336 25.48 30.58 -19.52
C PRO A 336 25.88 29.08 -19.55
N GLU A 337 25.16 28.15 -18.90
CA GLU A 337 25.55 26.73 -18.70
C GLU A 337 25.00 25.72 -19.74
N GLU A 338 24.96 26.11 -21.02
CA GLU A 338 24.61 25.29 -22.21
C GLU A 338 23.16 24.81 -22.37
N THR A 339 22.37 24.65 -21.31
CA THR A 339 20.96 24.20 -21.37
C THR A 339 20.02 25.11 -22.17
N GLY A 340 20.37 26.40 -22.33
CA GLY A 340 19.60 27.38 -23.10
C GLY A 340 20.21 27.76 -24.47
N LYS A 341 21.22 27.02 -24.96
CA LYS A 341 21.90 27.29 -26.24
C LYS A 341 21.42 26.27 -27.29
N VAL A 342 20.70 26.75 -28.31
CA VAL A 342 20.08 25.85 -29.30
C VAL A 342 20.66 26.07 -30.71
N ILE A 343 20.80 27.31 -31.17
CA ILE A 343 21.37 27.66 -32.51
C ILE A 343 22.18 28.97 -32.42
N GLN A 344 23.13 29.21 -33.34
CA GLN A 344 23.87 30.48 -33.47
C GLN A 344 23.44 31.25 -34.73
N ASP A 345 23.12 32.55 -34.59
CA ASP A 345 22.87 33.48 -35.72
C ASP A 345 24.18 33.79 -36.49
N LEU A 346 24.07 34.29 -37.73
CA LEU A 346 25.17 34.80 -38.57
C LEU A 346 26.08 35.82 -37.87
N ASN A 347 25.57 36.52 -36.85
CA ASN A 347 26.31 37.48 -36.04
C ASN A 347 27.04 36.85 -34.83
N GLY A 348 26.98 35.52 -34.68
CA GLY A 348 27.63 34.79 -33.59
C GLY A 348 26.82 34.73 -32.28
N ASN A 349 25.58 35.21 -32.28
CA ASN A 349 24.72 35.26 -31.09
C ASN A 349 23.96 33.94 -30.89
N TRP A 350 23.95 33.42 -29.65
CA TRP A 350 23.20 32.22 -29.30
C TRP A 350 21.70 32.48 -29.14
N LEU A 351 20.90 31.63 -29.77
CA LEU A 351 19.46 31.62 -29.74
C LEU A 351 18.94 30.47 -28.86
N GLY A 352 17.86 30.75 -28.14
CA GLY A 352 17.08 29.78 -27.38
C GLY A 352 15.64 29.70 -27.89
N LYS A 353 14.91 28.66 -27.49
CA LYS A 353 13.50 28.47 -27.84
C LYS A 353 12.56 29.15 -26.84
N TRP A 354 11.60 29.90 -27.38
CA TRP A 354 10.60 30.64 -26.62
C TRP A 354 9.20 30.20 -27.03
N ILE A 355 8.25 30.22 -26.10
CA ILE A 355 6.85 29.89 -26.38
C ILE A 355 6.03 31.16 -26.35
N LYS A 356 5.29 31.42 -27.42
CA LYS A 356 4.25 32.45 -27.49
C LYS A 356 2.89 31.81 -27.25
N THR A 357 2.14 32.38 -26.32
CA THR A 357 0.74 32.01 -26.09
C THR A 357 -0.04 33.22 -25.59
N ARG A 358 -1.37 33.14 -25.58
CA ARG A 358 -2.22 34.17 -24.96
C ARG A 358 -2.62 33.69 -23.57
N SER A 359 -2.30 34.47 -22.55
CA SER A 359 -2.58 34.09 -21.16
C SER A 359 -2.94 35.29 -20.30
N TYR A 360 -3.54 35.00 -19.14
CA TYR A 360 -3.79 35.99 -18.11
C TYR A 360 -2.49 36.34 -17.39
N ILE A 361 -2.30 37.62 -17.11
CA ILE A 361 -1.09 38.15 -16.48
C ILE A 361 -1.27 38.25 -14.98
N TRP A 362 -0.28 37.76 -14.23
CA TRP A 362 -0.23 37.82 -12.79
C TRP A 362 0.94 38.69 -12.34
N GLU A 363 0.75 39.47 -11.29
CA GLU A 363 1.78 40.27 -10.63
C GLU A 363 2.15 39.62 -9.30
N GLU A 364 3.44 39.58 -9.00
CA GLU A 364 3.96 39.06 -7.73
C GLU A 364 3.74 40.12 -6.64
N LYS A 365 2.70 39.92 -5.84
CA LYS A 365 2.24 40.84 -4.81
C LYS A 365 1.50 40.07 -3.73
N GLU A 366 1.89 40.28 -2.47
CA GLU A 366 1.20 39.67 -1.32
C GLU A 366 -0.27 40.07 -1.30
N CYS A 367 -1.14 39.08 -1.18
CA CYS A 367 -2.59 39.23 -1.27
C CYS A 367 -3.32 38.35 -0.25
N ASP A 368 -4.54 38.74 0.12
CA ASP A 368 -5.39 37.96 1.03
C ASP A 368 -5.96 36.74 0.29
N GLU A 369 -5.77 35.54 0.84
CA GLU A 369 -6.26 34.28 0.26
C GLU A 369 -7.79 34.23 0.11
N ALA A 370 -8.52 35.12 0.80
CA ALA A 370 -9.97 35.26 0.63
C ALA A 370 -10.37 35.98 -0.68
N ASP A 371 -9.44 36.66 -1.35
CA ASP A 371 -9.69 37.35 -2.62
C ASP A 371 -9.67 36.35 -3.81
N PRO A 372 -10.73 36.27 -4.63
CA PRO A 372 -10.79 35.35 -5.76
C PRO A 372 -9.76 35.63 -6.87
N ASP A 373 -9.14 36.82 -6.89
CA ASP A 373 -8.05 37.17 -7.80
C ASP A 373 -6.66 36.96 -7.18
N CYS A 374 -6.58 36.42 -5.95
CA CYS A 374 -5.35 36.03 -5.27
C CYS A 374 -5.09 34.52 -5.41
N ASP A 375 -3.86 34.16 -5.80
CA ASP A 375 -3.42 32.77 -5.90
C ASP A 375 -2.34 32.49 -4.85
N GLY A 376 -2.68 31.67 -3.85
CA GLY A 376 -1.75 31.21 -2.81
C GLY A 376 -1.06 32.33 -2.03
N GLY A 377 -1.73 33.48 -1.85
CA GLY A 377 -1.24 34.62 -1.06
C GLY A 377 -0.09 35.42 -1.66
N THR A 378 0.42 35.05 -2.85
CA THR A 378 1.69 35.58 -3.39
C THR A 378 1.58 36.25 -4.76
N HIS A 379 0.56 35.90 -5.55
CA HIS A 379 0.38 36.42 -6.90
C HIS A 379 -1.06 36.90 -7.09
N MET A 380 -1.22 38.15 -7.55
CA MET A 380 -2.50 38.78 -7.80
C MET A 380 -2.72 38.98 -9.30
N LEU A 381 -3.93 38.71 -9.77
CA LEU A 381 -4.29 38.87 -11.18
C LEU A 381 -4.29 40.35 -11.60
N VAL A 382 -3.59 40.69 -12.68
CA VAL A 382 -3.50 42.08 -13.16
C VAL A 382 -4.79 42.49 -13.87
N ARG A 383 -5.29 43.68 -13.56
CA ARG A 383 -6.45 44.32 -14.21
C ARG A 383 -6.05 45.63 -14.90
N ASP A 384 -6.74 45.98 -15.98
CA ASP A 384 -6.50 47.23 -16.71
C ASP A 384 -7.19 48.45 -16.06
N GLU A 385 -7.02 49.63 -16.67
CA GLU A 385 -7.60 50.90 -16.19
C GLU A 385 -9.14 50.91 -16.15
N PHE A 386 -9.80 49.94 -16.82
CA PHE A 386 -11.25 49.75 -16.84
C PHE A 386 -11.71 48.63 -15.91
N GLY A 387 -10.79 47.98 -15.20
CA GLY A 387 -11.06 46.90 -14.26
C GLY A 387 -11.21 45.52 -14.91
N GLU A 388 -10.89 45.34 -16.19
CA GLU A 388 -10.93 44.04 -16.88
C GLU A 388 -9.64 43.25 -16.68
N LYS A 389 -9.72 41.91 -16.70
CA LYS A 389 -8.57 41.00 -16.50
C LYS A 389 -7.62 41.12 -17.69
N VAL A 390 -6.33 41.37 -17.43
CA VAL A 390 -5.33 41.53 -18.49
C VAL A 390 -5.03 40.18 -19.14
N TYR A 391 -5.51 40.01 -20.38
CA TYR A 391 -5.32 38.81 -21.21
C TYR A 391 -4.59 39.19 -22.50
N LYS A 392 -3.30 38.84 -22.60
CA LYS A 392 -2.41 39.31 -23.68
C LYS A 392 -1.51 38.20 -24.20
N ASP A 393 -0.97 38.42 -25.40
CA ASP A 393 0.06 37.56 -25.97
C ASP A 393 1.37 37.76 -25.20
N VAL A 394 1.98 36.67 -24.76
CA VAL A 394 3.21 36.67 -23.96
C VAL A 394 4.21 35.66 -24.48
N TYR A 395 5.48 35.93 -24.24
CA TYR A 395 6.59 35.03 -24.48
C TYR A 395 7.21 34.57 -23.17
N PHE A 396 7.50 33.28 -23.03
CA PHE A 396 8.29 32.73 -21.92
C PHE A 396 9.24 31.64 -22.41
N ALA A 397 10.24 31.32 -21.57
CA ALA A 397 11.29 30.35 -21.88
C ALA A 397 10.77 28.91 -21.87
N GLU A 398 11.24 28.09 -22.80
CA GLU A 398 11.01 26.63 -22.82
C GLU A 398 12.02 25.91 -21.90
N LEU A 399 11.94 26.16 -20.59
CA LEU A 399 12.79 25.48 -19.59
C LEU A 399 11.98 24.62 -18.62
N GLU A 400 10.82 25.14 -18.18
CA GLU A 400 9.94 24.48 -17.20
C GLU A 400 8.56 24.19 -17.78
N VAL A 401 8.57 23.73 -19.04
CA VAL A 401 7.39 23.50 -19.87
C VAL A 401 7.53 22.15 -20.58
N VAL A 402 6.48 21.35 -20.58
CA VAL A 402 6.37 20.14 -21.41
C VAL A 402 5.75 20.54 -22.74
N VAL A 403 6.44 20.27 -23.86
CA VAL A 403 6.03 20.66 -25.22
C VAL A 403 5.76 19.42 -26.08
N ASN A 404 4.65 19.41 -26.79
CA ASN A 404 4.24 18.40 -27.77
C ASN A 404 3.98 19.10 -29.12
N SER A 405 4.69 18.71 -30.18
CA SER A 405 4.49 19.29 -31.52
C SER A 405 3.17 18.81 -32.14
N THR A 406 2.42 19.73 -32.77
CA THR A 406 1.11 19.42 -33.38
C THR A 406 1.16 19.10 -34.88
N SER A 407 2.30 19.34 -35.54
CA SER A 407 2.49 19.08 -36.96
C SER A 407 3.98 18.88 -37.24
N TYR A 408 4.36 17.72 -37.80
CA TYR A 408 5.73 17.45 -38.24
C TYR A 408 5.90 17.95 -39.69
N ASP A 409 6.47 19.14 -39.86
CA ASP A 409 6.86 19.69 -41.16
C ASP A 409 8.38 19.49 -41.36
N PRO A 410 8.81 18.50 -42.17
CA PRO A 410 10.23 18.18 -42.34
C PRO A 410 11.05 19.32 -42.95
N GLU A 411 10.46 20.29 -43.69
CA GLU A 411 11.23 21.43 -44.25
C GLU A 411 11.50 22.54 -43.22
N LYS A 412 10.67 22.63 -42.18
CA LYS A 412 10.85 23.60 -41.08
C LYS A 412 11.65 23.02 -39.91
N ASN A 413 11.62 21.70 -39.74
CA ASN A 413 12.24 20.96 -38.63
C ASN A 413 13.53 20.21 -39.01
N ASN A 414 14.20 20.61 -40.10
CA ASN A 414 15.52 20.11 -40.47
C ASN A 414 16.61 20.63 -39.51
N ASP A 415 16.55 20.22 -38.26
CA ASP A 415 17.70 20.14 -37.35
C ASP A 415 18.26 18.70 -37.39
N VAL A 416 18.53 18.20 -38.60
CA VAL A 416 19.20 16.92 -38.79
C VAL A 416 20.69 17.18 -39.03
N LEU A 417 21.49 16.97 -37.98
CA LEU A 417 22.88 16.51 -38.14
C LEU A 417 22.83 15.20 -38.94
N GLY A 418 23.49 15.21 -40.09
CA GLY A 418 23.17 14.36 -41.22
C GLY A 418 23.30 12.85 -41.00
N VAL A 419 22.39 12.13 -41.66
CA VAL A 419 22.73 10.94 -42.44
C VAL A 419 22.01 11.08 -43.78
N SER A 420 22.74 11.16 -44.87
CA SER A 420 22.21 10.87 -46.21
C SER A 420 22.78 9.53 -46.64
N ASP A 421 21.93 8.50 -46.69
CA ASP A 421 22.26 7.22 -47.32
C ASP A 421 22.33 7.41 -48.85
N GLU A 422 23.52 7.27 -49.42
CA GLU A 422 23.70 7.07 -50.86
C GLU A 422 23.34 5.62 -51.22
N SER A 423 22.05 5.34 -51.41
CA SER A 423 21.61 4.26 -52.31
C SER A 423 20.08 4.19 -52.42
N ALA A 424 19.48 5.04 -53.23
CA ALA A 424 18.14 4.81 -53.76
C ALA A 424 18.02 5.47 -55.15
N ASN A 425 18.66 4.85 -56.14
CA ASN A 425 18.36 5.13 -57.53
C ASN A 425 18.46 3.84 -58.35
N ASP A 426 17.53 2.92 -58.13
CA ASP A 426 16.99 2.07 -59.20
C ASP A 426 15.65 1.45 -58.78
N SER A 427 14.84 1.08 -59.77
CA SER A 427 13.48 0.55 -59.73
C SER A 427 12.35 1.56 -59.47
N GLY A 428 11.80 2.05 -60.59
CA GLY A 428 10.52 2.75 -60.61
C GLY A 428 9.36 1.82 -60.28
N ILE A 429 8.51 2.26 -59.37
CA ILE A 429 7.17 1.72 -59.13
C ILE A 429 6.24 2.93 -59.12
N THR A 430 5.32 2.99 -60.09
CA THR A 430 4.38 4.11 -60.25
C THR A 430 3.16 3.92 -59.35
N ALA A 431 2.48 5.04 -59.04
CA ALA A 431 1.35 5.12 -58.11
C ALA A 431 0.10 4.27 -58.43
N ASP A 432 0.12 3.46 -59.50
CA ASP A 432 -0.92 2.47 -59.80
C ASP A 432 -0.66 1.08 -59.16
N ASP A 433 0.57 0.78 -58.71
CA ASP A 433 0.89 -0.51 -58.07
C ASP A 433 0.49 -0.59 -56.58
N LEU A 434 0.12 0.55 -55.96
CA LEU A 434 -0.33 0.61 -54.57
C LEU A 434 -1.84 0.31 -54.41
N ALA A 435 -2.59 0.26 -55.52
CA ALA A 435 -4.05 0.01 -55.51
C ALA A 435 -4.42 -1.48 -55.58
N ALA A 436 -3.47 -2.38 -55.79
CA ALA A 436 -3.72 -3.83 -55.92
C ALA A 436 -3.46 -4.65 -54.64
N VAL A 437 -2.95 -4.04 -53.56
CA VAL A 437 -2.68 -4.74 -52.28
C VAL A 437 -3.76 -4.45 -51.22
N LEU A 438 -4.66 -3.49 -51.46
CA LEU A 438 -5.73 -3.10 -50.54
C LEU A 438 -7.11 -3.70 -50.89
N ALA A 439 -7.13 -4.78 -51.66
CA ALA A 439 -8.36 -5.48 -52.01
C ALA A 439 -8.18 -7.00 -51.96
N ASP A 440 -7.99 -7.55 -50.75
CA ASP A 440 -8.51 -8.89 -50.45
C ASP A 440 -8.80 -9.05 -48.95
N GLU A 441 -9.93 -9.70 -48.69
CA GLU A 441 -10.46 -10.18 -47.39
C GLU A 441 -11.08 -9.16 -46.40
N THR A 442 -12.30 -8.76 -46.76
CA THR A 442 -13.40 -8.36 -45.87
C THR A 442 -14.00 -9.54 -45.07
N SER A 443 -14.50 -9.21 -43.86
CA SER A 443 -15.64 -9.82 -43.12
C SER A 443 -15.40 -11.18 -42.43
N THR A 444 -15.79 -11.39 -41.16
CA THR A 444 -17.15 -11.22 -40.62
C THR A 444 -17.22 -10.73 -39.16
N ILE A 445 -18.33 -10.03 -38.89
CA ILE A 445 -18.83 -9.54 -37.59
C ILE A 445 -19.75 -10.61 -36.99
N ASP A 446 -19.82 -10.70 -35.66
CA ASP A 446 -21.08 -11.03 -34.97
C ASP A 446 -21.24 -10.17 -33.69
N GLU A 447 -22.37 -9.44 -33.63
CA GLU A 447 -22.86 -8.62 -32.51
C GLU A 447 -23.52 -9.50 -31.44
N THR A 448 -23.39 -9.19 -30.14
CA THR A 448 -24.41 -8.56 -29.25
C THR A 448 -23.96 -8.91 -27.81
N THR A 449 -23.99 -8.10 -26.75
CA THR A 449 -25.09 -7.32 -26.15
C THR A 449 -24.53 -6.46 -24.99
N ASP A 450 -25.12 -5.27 -24.80
CA ASP A 450 -25.14 -4.35 -23.66
C ASP A 450 -24.32 -4.61 -22.38
N GLY A 451 -23.66 -3.53 -21.90
CA GLY A 451 -23.20 -3.44 -20.51
C GLY A 451 -22.24 -2.28 -20.21
N THR A 452 -22.80 -1.08 -20.09
CA THR A 452 -22.33 0.08 -19.30
C THR A 452 -20.95 -0.03 -18.60
N LEU A 453 -19.94 0.72 -19.07
CA LEU A 453 -18.69 0.95 -18.33
C LEU A 453 -18.68 2.36 -17.72
N THR A 454 -19.20 2.44 -16.50
CA THR A 454 -18.68 3.32 -15.47
C THR A 454 -17.47 2.64 -14.82
N GLY A 455 -16.35 3.34 -14.65
CA GLY A 455 -15.24 2.86 -13.81
C GLY A 455 -13.94 3.61 -14.06
N THR A 456 -13.68 4.66 -13.28
CA THR A 456 -12.67 4.67 -12.20
C THR A 456 -11.23 4.71 -12.69
N THR A 457 -10.64 5.90 -12.53
CA THR A 457 -9.23 6.18 -12.29
C THR A 457 -8.58 5.11 -11.41
N ALA A 458 -7.71 4.28 -11.98
CA ALA A 458 -6.80 3.41 -11.25
C ALA A 458 -5.47 4.15 -11.03
N ALA A 459 -5.39 4.85 -9.90
CA ALA A 459 -4.13 4.99 -9.19
C ALA A 459 -3.93 3.71 -8.37
N GLY A 460 -2.79 3.03 -8.54
CA GLY A 460 -2.38 1.91 -7.70
C GLY A 460 -2.01 0.66 -8.48
N ASP A 461 -0.71 0.48 -8.72
CA ASP A 461 0.06 -0.63 -8.16
C ASP A 461 1.54 -0.35 -8.49
N SER A 462 2.37 -0.14 -7.46
CA SER A 462 3.81 0.12 -7.66
C SER A 462 4.62 -0.43 -6.49
N SER A 463 4.48 -1.73 -6.27
CA SER A 463 5.60 -2.56 -5.82
C SER A 463 5.94 -3.47 -6.99
N LEU A 464 7.00 -3.14 -7.75
CA LEU A 464 7.54 -4.09 -8.71
C LEU A 464 8.11 -5.25 -7.90
N ASN A 465 7.42 -6.40 -7.91
CA ASN A 465 8.05 -7.65 -7.48
C ASN A 465 9.30 -7.87 -8.36
N ASP A 466 10.37 -8.43 -7.81
CA ASP A 466 11.57 -8.78 -8.58
C ASP A 466 11.19 -9.53 -9.89
N ASP A 467 10.18 -10.41 -9.83
CA ASP A 467 9.61 -11.14 -10.97
C ASP A 467 8.90 -10.25 -12.03
N GLU A 468 8.21 -9.19 -11.64
CA GLU A 468 7.55 -8.27 -12.57
C GLU A 468 8.59 -7.37 -13.26
N TYR A 469 9.60 -6.93 -12.51
CA TYR A 469 10.73 -6.20 -13.05
C TYR A 469 11.55 -7.07 -14.01
N LEU A 470 11.78 -8.35 -13.67
CA LEU A 470 12.41 -9.36 -14.53
C LEU A 470 11.68 -9.51 -15.86
N THR A 471 10.35 -9.59 -15.81
CA THR A 471 9.52 -9.74 -17.01
C THR A 471 9.64 -8.52 -17.92
N LYS A 472 9.56 -7.29 -17.36
CA LYS A 472 9.73 -6.04 -18.11
C LYS A 472 11.15 -5.87 -18.69
N LEU A 473 12.18 -6.32 -17.97
CA LEU A 473 13.57 -6.34 -18.45
C LEU A 473 13.71 -7.25 -19.68
N LEU A 474 13.17 -8.47 -19.61
CA LEU A 474 13.21 -9.44 -20.70
C LEU A 474 12.37 -8.97 -21.90
N GLU A 475 11.17 -8.39 -21.68
CA GLU A 475 10.33 -7.81 -22.74
C GLU A 475 10.97 -6.61 -23.44
N SER A 476 11.69 -5.76 -22.69
CA SER A 476 12.43 -4.62 -23.26
C SER A 476 13.61 -5.04 -24.15
N SER A 477 14.10 -6.28 -23.96
CA SER A 477 15.20 -6.85 -24.75
C SER A 477 14.72 -7.60 -26.00
N SER A 478 13.51 -8.15 -25.99
CA SER A 478 12.94 -8.96 -27.08
C SER A 478 12.13 -8.16 -28.11
N SER A 479 11.71 -6.93 -27.79
CA SER A 479 10.85 -6.09 -28.64
C SER A 479 11.58 -5.16 -29.61
N ALA A 480 12.89 -5.24 -29.74
CA ALA A 480 13.67 -4.22 -30.47
C ALA A 480 14.39 -4.81 -31.68
N GLY A 481 13.82 -4.54 -32.87
CA GLY A 481 14.43 -4.77 -34.17
C GLY A 481 15.78 -4.07 -34.35
N MET A 482 16.53 -4.59 -35.32
CA MET A 482 17.89 -4.19 -35.75
C MET A 482 18.24 -2.73 -35.49
N SER A 483 19.16 -2.50 -34.56
CA SER A 483 19.98 -1.30 -34.43
C SER A 483 21.41 -1.75 -34.09
N ASP A 484 22.42 -1.17 -34.74
CA ASP A 484 23.81 -1.64 -34.72
C ASP A 484 24.35 -1.85 -33.30
N THR A 485 24.63 -3.11 -32.97
CA THR A 485 25.18 -3.51 -31.66
C THR A 485 26.70 -3.41 -31.68
N VAL A 486 27.27 -2.58 -30.80
CA VAL A 486 28.74 -2.44 -30.67
C VAL A 486 29.26 -3.46 -29.68
N LYS A 487 30.23 -4.29 -30.11
CA LYS A 487 30.85 -5.31 -29.26
C LYS A 487 32.04 -4.75 -28.48
N VAL A 488 32.03 -4.90 -27.16
CA VAL A 488 33.09 -4.40 -26.26
C VAL A 488 33.67 -5.54 -25.41
N PRO A 489 34.99 -5.78 -25.42
CA PRO A 489 35.60 -6.79 -24.57
C PRO A 489 35.61 -6.35 -23.09
N LEU A 490 35.34 -7.29 -22.19
CA LEU A 490 35.49 -7.08 -20.75
C LEU A 490 36.98 -7.03 -20.37
N PRO A 491 37.43 -6.03 -19.59
CA PRO A 491 38.82 -5.95 -19.13
C PRO A 491 39.27 -7.21 -18.36
N PRO A 492 40.55 -7.60 -18.46
CA PRO A 492 41.08 -8.77 -17.77
C PRO A 492 41.08 -8.66 -16.24
N GLU A 493 40.95 -7.46 -15.68
CA GLU A 493 40.88 -7.19 -14.23
C GLU A 493 39.49 -7.41 -13.60
N THR A 494 38.52 -7.90 -14.38
CA THR A 494 37.17 -8.23 -13.86
C THR A 494 37.19 -9.50 -13.02
N LEU A 495 36.38 -9.52 -11.95
CA LEU A 495 36.35 -10.65 -11.01
C LEU A 495 35.77 -11.91 -11.64
N LYS A 496 34.85 -11.76 -12.62
CA LYS A 496 34.22 -12.87 -13.38
C LYS A 496 33.61 -13.96 -12.49
N GLN A 497 33.02 -13.55 -11.37
CA GLN A 497 32.32 -14.42 -10.43
C GLN A 497 30.83 -14.19 -10.54
N ALA A 498 30.05 -15.26 -10.42
CA ALA A 498 28.58 -15.19 -10.46
C ALA A 498 27.97 -15.94 -9.27
N VAL A 499 26.95 -15.33 -8.67
CA VAL A 499 26.04 -15.99 -7.73
C VAL A 499 24.73 -16.27 -8.48
N VAL A 500 24.37 -17.53 -8.62
CA VAL A 500 23.27 -17.97 -9.49
C VAL A 500 22.10 -18.49 -8.67
N ASN A 501 20.88 -18.41 -9.20
CA ASN A 501 19.73 -19.04 -8.54
C ASN A 501 19.49 -20.48 -9.01
N GLU A 502 18.63 -21.22 -8.29
CA GLU A 502 18.29 -22.62 -8.62
C GLU A 502 17.68 -22.78 -10.02
N ALA A 503 16.83 -21.85 -10.45
CA ALA A 503 16.25 -21.85 -11.80
C ALA A 503 17.32 -21.73 -12.89
N PHE A 504 18.38 -20.95 -12.66
CA PHE A 504 19.50 -20.84 -13.59
C PHE A 504 20.30 -22.14 -13.71
N LEU A 505 20.43 -22.91 -12.62
CA LEU A 505 21.06 -24.23 -12.68
C LEU A 505 20.29 -25.19 -13.60
N LYS A 506 18.96 -25.08 -13.64
CA LYS A 506 18.10 -25.87 -14.56
C LYS A 506 18.39 -25.53 -16.01
N VAL A 507 18.57 -24.24 -16.32
CA VAL A 507 18.96 -23.78 -17.67
C VAL A 507 20.33 -24.36 -18.07
N LEU A 508 21.26 -24.47 -17.12
CA LEU A 508 22.56 -25.11 -17.35
C LEU A 508 22.53 -26.65 -17.25
N GLY A 509 21.38 -27.27 -16.98
CA GLY A 509 21.27 -28.72 -16.77
C GLY A 509 22.09 -29.26 -15.60
N LEU A 510 22.28 -28.45 -14.55
CA LEU A 510 23.19 -28.72 -13.42
C LEU A 510 22.49 -29.20 -12.13
N ASP A 511 21.18 -29.47 -12.17
CA ASP A 511 20.27 -29.68 -11.03
C ASP A 511 20.68 -30.74 -9.99
N ASN A 512 21.59 -31.66 -10.36
CA ASN A 512 22.02 -32.78 -9.51
C ASN A 512 23.56 -32.88 -9.34
N THR A 513 24.31 -31.82 -9.67
CA THR A 513 25.78 -31.82 -9.57
C THR A 513 26.26 -30.67 -8.70
N ASN A 514 27.42 -30.81 -8.02
CA ASN A 514 28.04 -29.70 -7.29
C ASN A 514 28.32 -28.54 -8.28
N PRO A 515 27.56 -27.43 -8.25
CA PRO A 515 27.62 -26.40 -9.27
C PRO A 515 28.76 -25.40 -9.00
N ILE A 516 29.30 -25.41 -7.79
CA ILE A 516 30.35 -24.48 -7.36
C ILE A 516 31.62 -24.73 -8.16
N GLY A 517 32.16 -23.68 -8.75
CA GLY A 517 33.40 -23.67 -9.49
C GLY A 517 33.29 -24.04 -10.97
N LYS A 518 32.09 -24.38 -11.46
CA LYS A 518 31.84 -24.52 -12.90
C LYS A 518 31.81 -23.15 -13.58
N GLU A 519 32.19 -23.13 -14.85
CA GLU A 519 32.20 -21.93 -15.69
C GLU A 519 31.09 -22.00 -16.75
N PHE A 520 30.53 -20.84 -17.08
CA PHE A 520 29.60 -20.67 -18.20
C PHE A 520 29.96 -19.41 -18.98
N SER A 521 29.68 -19.41 -20.29
CA SER A 521 29.97 -18.27 -21.17
C SER A 521 28.75 -17.34 -21.24
N THR A 522 28.97 -16.04 -21.06
CA THR A 522 27.89 -15.06 -21.14
C THR A 522 28.35 -13.74 -21.77
N SER A 523 27.45 -13.11 -22.53
CA SER A 523 27.59 -11.72 -23.00
C SER A 523 26.46 -10.85 -22.41
N PHE A 524 26.79 -9.63 -22.00
CA PHE A 524 25.84 -8.68 -21.44
C PHE A 524 25.36 -7.70 -22.50
N ILE A 525 24.06 -7.43 -22.53
CA ILE A 525 23.42 -6.48 -23.43
C ILE A 525 22.99 -5.27 -22.61
N ILE A 526 23.60 -4.12 -22.90
CA ILE A 526 23.32 -2.85 -22.23
C ILE A 526 22.49 -1.98 -23.17
N THR A 527 21.37 -1.51 -22.64
CA THR A 527 20.46 -0.60 -23.34
C THR A 527 20.93 0.85 -23.21
N SER A 528 20.54 1.70 -24.18
CA SER A 528 20.92 3.12 -24.27
C SER A 528 20.54 3.93 -23.03
N ASN A 529 19.51 3.50 -22.30
CA ASN A 529 18.98 4.12 -21.08
C ASN A 529 20.04 4.18 -19.95
N LEU A 530 20.94 3.20 -19.91
CA LEU A 530 21.98 3.05 -18.89
C LEU A 530 23.31 3.69 -19.32
N LEU A 531 23.41 4.12 -20.58
CA LEU A 531 24.59 4.72 -21.19
C LEU A 531 24.48 6.25 -21.17
N GLN A 532 25.63 6.93 -21.07
CA GLN A 532 25.70 8.38 -20.97
C GLN A 532 25.43 9.06 -22.33
N ASN A 533 25.87 8.48 -23.46
CA ASN A 533 25.94 9.17 -24.76
C ASN A 533 25.86 8.24 -26.01
N SER A 534 25.08 7.15 -25.99
CA SER A 534 24.89 6.35 -27.21
C SER A 534 23.43 5.94 -27.42
N ALA A 535 22.90 6.25 -28.61
CA ALA A 535 21.66 5.67 -29.11
C ALA A 535 21.81 4.16 -29.45
N GLN A 536 23.06 3.66 -29.49
CA GLN A 536 23.39 2.29 -29.83
C GLN A 536 23.46 1.37 -28.59
N LYS A 537 23.03 0.12 -28.78
CA LYS A 537 23.13 -0.97 -27.80
C LYS A 537 24.59 -1.44 -27.73
N VAL A 538 25.06 -1.71 -26.52
CA VAL A 538 26.39 -2.28 -26.30
C VAL A 538 26.24 -3.73 -25.89
N GLU A 539 26.90 -4.65 -26.61
CA GLU A 539 26.99 -6.05 -26.23
C GLU A 539 28.42 -6.37 -25.80
N SER A 540 28.61 -7.02 -24.65
CA SER A 540 29.95 -7.44 -24.26
C SER A 540 30.42 -8.62 -25.11
N GLU A 541 31.73 -8.78 -25.29
CA GLU A 541 32.24 -10.06 -25.82
C GLU A 541 31.92 -11.21 -24.84
N PRO A 542 31.58 -12.42 -25.35
CA PRO A 542 31.32 -13.57 -24.50
C PRO A 542 32.50 -13.84 -23.57
N SER A 543 32.23 -13.90 -22.27
CA SER A 543 33.23 -14.13 -21.23
C SER A 543 32.82 -15.27 -20.32
N ASN A 544 33.80 -16.05 -19.86
CA ASN A 544 33.56 -17.15 -18.95
C ASN A 544 33.45 -16.64 -17.50
N TYR A 545 32.31 -16.89 -16.86
CA TYR A 545 32.03 -16.58 -15.46
C TYR A 545 32.01 -17.86 -14.63
N LYS A 546 32.62 -17.79 -13.43
CA LYS A 546 32.68 -18.90 -12.47
C LYS A 546 31.57 -18.80 -11.43
N ILE A 547 30.84 -19.89 -11.21
CA ILE A 547 29.80 -19.97 -10.18
C ILE A 547 30.44 -20.08 -8.79
N VAL A 548 30.19 -19.11 -7.91
CA VAL A 548 30.75 -19.09 -6.54
C VAL A 548 29.72 -19.37 -5.46
N GLY A 549 28.43 -19.11 -5.75
CA GLY A 549 27.34 -19.32 -4.81
C GLY A 549 26.02 -19.62 -5.52
N VAL A 550 25.15 -20.34 -4.82
CA VAL A 550 23.79 -20.67 -5.26
C VAL A 550 22.79 -20.13 -4.27
N ILE A 551 21.77 -19.44 -4.76
CA ILE A 551 20.71 -18.81 -3.96
C ILE A 551 19.36 -19.45 -4.28
N PRO A 552 18.39 -19.45 -3.34
CA PRO A 552 17.09 -20.06 -3.56
C PRO A 552 16.30 -19.32 -4.65
N GLY A 553 15.55 -20.05 -5.47
CA GLY A 553 14.65 -19.46 -6.46
C GLY A 553 14.45 -20.33 -7.69
N ASP A 554 13.27 -20.94 -7.80
CA ASP A 554 12.97 -22.01 -8.78
C ASP A 554 12.22 -21.55 -10.04
N ASN A 555 11.69 -20.33 -10.07
CA ASN A 555 10.75 -19.87 -11.08
C ASN A 555 11.41 -19.20 -12.29
N THR A 556 12.27 -18.20 -12.05
CA THR A 556 12.83 -17.31 -13.08
C THR A 556 14.36 -17.39 -13.05
N PRO A 557 15.06 -17.77 -14.14
CA PRO A 557 16.51 -17.86 -14.12
C PRO A 557 17.14 -16.46 -14.07
N PHE A 558 18.04 -16.22 -13.12
CA PHE A 558 18.84 -14.99 -13.04
C PHE A 558 20.15 -15.24 -12.28
N PHE A 559 21.11 -14.32 -12.42
CA PHE A 559 22.34 -14.36 -11.63
C PHE A 559 22.87 -12.96 -11.29
N TYR A 560 23.60 -12.88 -10.18
CA TYR A 560 24.29 -11.68 -9.73
C TYR A 560 25.75 -11.70 -10.15
N VAL A 561 26.24 -10.55 -10.59
CA VAL A 561 27.67 -10.29 -10.87
C VAL A 561 28.14 -9.07 -10.08
N PRO A 562 29.44 -8.91 -9.86
CA PRO A 562 30.00 -7.69 -9.30
C PRO A 562 29.58 -6.45 -10.10
N LEU A 563 29.10 -5.42 -9.40
CA LEU A 563 28.70 -4.15 -10.01
C LEU A 563 29.82 -3.53 -10.88
N SER A 564 31.07 -3.70 -10.47
CA SER A 564 32.28 -3.27 -11.18
C SER A 564 32.38 -3.83 -12.60
N ASP A 565 31.99 -5.09 -12.80
CA ASP A 565 32.10 -5.77 -14.10
C ASP A 565 31.18 -5.11 -15.15
N LEU A 566 29.97 -4.69 -14.74
CA LEU A 566 29.04 -4.00 -15.63
C LEU A 566 29.42 -2.52 -15.84
N LYS A 567 29.99 -1.86 -14.82
CA LYS A 567 30.48 -0.47 -14.97
C LYS A 567 31.62 -0.34 -15.98
N HIS A 568 32.47 -1.35 -16.12
CA HIS A 568 33.52 -1.39 -17.14
C HIS A 568 32.99 -1.34 -18.58
N LEU A 569 31.73 -1.68 -18.79
CA LEU A 569 31.08 -1.63 -20.11
C LEU A 569 30.49 -0.26 -20.45
N GLY A 570 30.79 0.78 -19.65
CA GLY A 570 30.34 2.15 -19.92
C GLY A 570 28.99 2.50 -19.29
N VAL A 571 28.48 1.66 -18.38
CA VAL A 571 27.23 1.94 -17.65
C VAL A 571 27.45 3.11 -16.69
N ALA A 572 26.72 4.19 -16.94
CA ALA A 572 26.83 5.43 -16.20
C ALA A 572 25.63 5.71 -15.28
N SER A 573 24.52 5.00 -15.51
CA SER A 573 23.31 5.10 -14.70
C SER A 573 22.94 3.74 -14.11
N TYR A 574 22.30 3.77 -12.95
CA TYR A 574 21.76 2.62 -12.24
C TYR A 574 20.31 2.40 -12.62
N SER A 575 19.88 1.14 -12.61
CA SER A 575 18.48 0.80 -12.87
C SER A 575 17.61 1.06 -11.63
N GLN A 576 18.17 0.83 -10.44
CA GLN A 576 17.52 0.99 -9.15
C GLN A 576 18.56 1.26 -8.07
N VAL A 577 18.16 1.94 -7.00
CA VAL A 577 19.00 2.16 -5.83
C VAL A 577 18.24 1.79 -4.57
N LYS A 578 18.78 0.91 -3.76
CA LYS A 578 18.21 0.51 -2.47
C LYS A 578 18.82 1.33 -1.34
N VAL A 579 17.99 2.01 -0.56
CA VAL A 579 18.41 2.86 0.56
C VAL A 579 18.06 2.16 1.86
N VAL A 580 19.06 1.97 2.72
CA VAL A 580 18.92 1.34 4.04
C VAL A 580 18.93 2.43 5.11
N SER A 581 17.87 2.49 5.91
CA SER A 581 17.73 3.45 7.01
C SER A 581 18.27 2.89 8.33
N LYS A 582 18.76 3.75 9.23
CA LYS A 582 19.19 3.38 10.59
C LYS A 582 18.05 2.85 11.47
N GLY A 583 16.80 3.08 11.09
CA GLY A 583 15.61 2.61 11.81
C GLY A 583 14.35 2.72 10.97
N GLN A 584 13.41 1.81 11.18
CA GLN A 584 12.18 1.70 10.38
C GLN A 584 11.32 2.97 10.43
N GLU A 585 11.23 3.63 11.58
CA GLU A 585 10.39 4.83 11.77
C GLU A 585 10.83 6.02 10.92
N VAL A 586 12.13 6.08 10.58
CA VAL A 586 12.76 7.19 9.87
C VAL A 586 12.67 7.00 8.36
N LEU A 587 12.37 5.79 7.90
CA LEU A 587 12.32 5.46 6.48
C LEU A 587 11.30 6.35 5.74
N ALA A 588 10.19 6.70 6.37
CA ALA A 588 9.19 7.59 5.79
C ALA A 588 9.78 8.98 5.46
N ASP A 589 10.52 9.59 6.38
CA ASP A 589 11.15 10.90 6.18
C ASP A 589 12.23 10.86 5.09
N ILE A 590 13.01 9.77 5.02
CA ILE A 590 14.03 9.57 3.99
C ILE A 590 13.37 9.47 2.62
N ARG A 591 12.28 8.69 2.52
CA ARG A 591 11.52 8.50 1.30
C ARG A 591 10.87 9.79 0.80
N GLU A 592 10.34 10.61 1.71
CA GLU A 592 9.77 11.91 1.36
C GLU A 592 10.83 12.85 0.77
N LYS A 593 12.04 12.89 1.36
CA LYS A 593 13.17 13.67 0.81
C LYS A 593 13.61 13.17 -0.56
N ILE A 594 13.68 11.86 -0.74
CA ILE A 594 14.04 11.26 -2.04
C ILE A 594 12.96 11.52 -3.09
N GLY A 595 11.68 11.47 -2.69
CA GLY A 595 10.55 11.86 -3.52
C GLY A 595 10.58 13.33 -3.95
N ALA A 596 10.97 14.23 -3.06
CA ALA A 596 11.15 15.65 -3.37
C ALA A 596 12.25 15.92 -4.41
N MET A 597 13.21 15.00 -4.54
CA MET A 597 14.25 15.05 -5.59
C MET A 597 13.78 14.45 -6.93
N GLY A 598 12.51 14.03 -7.05
CA GLY A 598 11.91 13.52 -8.29
C GLY A 598 12.04 12.02 -8.50
N TYR A 599 12.46 11.25 -7.48
CA TYR A 599 12.56 9.80 -7.56
C TYR A 599 11.32 9.10 -6.97
N LEU A 600 10.99 7.92 -7.49
CA LEU A 600 9.96 7.07 -6.90
C LEU A 600 10.57 6.22 -5.79
N THR A 601 9.84 6.06 -4.69
CA THR A 601 10.26 5.18 -3.59
C THR A 601 9.20 4.14 -3.27
N SER A 602 9.61 2.88 -3.28
CA SER A 602 8.84 1.69 -2.91
C SER A 602 9.45 1.11 -1.63
N SER A 603 8.64 0.57 -0.72
CA SER A 603 9.15 -0.15 0.44
C SER A 603 8.22 -1.26 0.87
N VAL A 604 8.78 -2.25 1.56
CA VAL A 604 7.98 -3.31 2.20
C VAL A 604 6.96 -2.75 3.19
N THR A 605 7.24 -1.59 3.79
CA THR A 605 6.29 -0.90 4.69
C THR A 605 5.00 -0.47 3.97
N ASP A 606 5.07 -0.14 2.68
CA ASP A 606 3.87 0.20 1.89
C ASP A 606 3.01 -1.04 1.69
N THR A 607 3.62 -2.15 1.31
CA THR A 607 2.93 -3.44 1.15
C THR A 607 2.26 -3.88 2.45
N VAL A 608 2.96 -3.76 3.59
CA VAL A 608 2.38 -4.03 4.91
C VAL A 608 1.22 -3.09 5.23
N SER A 609 1.33 -1.81 4.88
CA SER A 609 0.23 -0.84 5.07
C SER A 609 -1.00 -1.20 4.22
N GLN A 610 -0.81 -1.68 2.99
CA GLN A 610 -1.88 -2.14 2.10
C GLN A 610 -2.53 -3.41 2.63
N ILE A 611 -1.73 -4.39 3.07
CA ILE A 611 -2.20 -5.61 3.76
C ILE A 611 -3.06 -5.22 4.97
N ASN A 612 -2.58 -4.30 5.82
CA ASN A 612 -3.32 -3.81 6.97
C ASN A 612 -4.68 -3.19 6.61
N ARG A 613 -4.74 -2.41 5.52
CA ARG A 613 -5.99 -1.81 5.01
C ARG A 613 -6.95 -2.88 4.49
N LEU A 614 -6.47 -3.81 3.68
CA LEU A 614 -7.26 -4.91 3.13
C LEU A 614 -7.83 -5.80 4.24
N PHE A 615 -6.98 -6.30 5.13
CA PHE A 615 -7.42 -7.13 6.25
C PHE A 615 -8.23 -6.32 7.28
N GLY A 616 -8.02 -5.00 7.39
CA GLY A 616 -8.91 -4.10 8.12
C GLY A 616 -10.34 -4.16 7.59
N THR A 617 -10.53 -4.01 6.28
CA THR A 617 -11.84 -4.11 5.63
C THR A 617 -12.45 -5.50 5.80
N VAL A 618 -11.68 -6.57 5.61
CA VAL A 618 -12.15 -7.95 5.83
C VAL A 618 -12.62 -8.15 7.28
N ARG A 619 -11.88 -7.66 8.27
CA ARG A 619 -12.26 -7.75 9.69
C ARG A 619 -13.55 -7.00 9.99
N ILE A 620 -13.80 -5.85 9.36
CA ILE A 620 -15.08 -5.12 9.51
C ILE A 620 -16.23 -5.97 8.98
N ILE A 621 -16.08 -6.58 7.80
CA ILE A 621 -17.11 -7.46 7.20
C ILE A 621 -17.39 -8.67 8.11
N LEU A 622 -16.33 -9.35 8.59
CA LEU A 622 -16.45 -10.48 9.51
C LEU A 622 -17.09 -10.07 10.84
N GLY A 623 -16.73 -8.89 11.35
CA GLY A 623 -17.32 -8.28 12.53
C GLY A 623 -18.81 -8.00 12.36
N LEU A 624 -19.25 -7.51 11.19
CA LEU A 624 -20.67 -7.29 10.87
C LEU A 624 -21.45 -8.61 10.82
N ILE A 625 -20.91 -9.64 10.17
CA ILE A 625 -21.53 -10.98 10.13
C ILE A 625 -21.70 -11.52 11.54
N GLY A 626 -20.65 -11.41 12.35
CA GLY A 626 -20.69 -11.83 13.74
C GLY A 626 -21.67 -10.98 14.58
N ALA A 627 -21.76 -9.67 14.35
CA ALA A 627 -22.73 -8.81 15.01
C ALA A 627 -24.18 -9.20 14.69
N VAL A 628 -24.46 -9.64 13.47
CA VAL A 628 -25.77 -10.22 13.10
C VAL A 628 -26.04 -11.49 13.90
N ALA A 629 -25.08 -12.40 14.02
CA ALA A 629 -25.22 -13.62 14.81
C ALA A 629 -25.48 -13.31 16.31
N LEU A 630 -24.75 -12.35 16.87
CA LEU A 630 -24.96 -11.86 18.24
C LEU A 630 -26.33 -11.19 18.39
N GLY A 631 -26.80 -10.47 17.37
CA GLY A 631 -28.15 -9.90 17.32
C GLY A 631 -29.23 -10.98 17.41
N VAL A 632 -29.10 -12.07 16.64
CA VAL A 632 -30.01 -13.22 16.71
C VAL A 632 -29.97 -13.87 18.10
N ALA A 633 -28.79 -14.04 18.69
CA ALA A 633 -28.65 -14.56 20.06
C ALA A 633 -29.33 -13.65 21.10
N SER A 634 -29.20 -12.33 20.94
CA SER A 634 -29.83 -11.33 21.82
C SER A 634 -31.37 -11.42 21.78
N LEU A 635 -31.96 -11.68 20.61
CA LEU A 635 -33.41 -11.89 20.47
C LEU A 635 -33.87 -13.14 21.20
N GLY A 636 -33.08 -14.21 21.13
CA GLY A 636 -33.31 -15.43 21.90
C GLY A 636 -33.29 -15.17 23.41
N MET A 637 -32.32 -14.39 23.89
CA MET A 637 -32.24 -13.97 25.29
C MET A 637 -33.44 -13.11 25.69
N PHE A 638 -33.81 -12.12 24.89
CA PHE A 638 -34.94 -11.24 25.14
C PHE A 638 -36.25 -12.01 25.31
N ASN A 639 -36.52 -12.95 24.39
CA ASN A 639 -37.71 -13.80 24.46
C ASN A 639 -37.69 -14.65 25.72
N THR A 640 -36.54 -15.23 26.04
CA THR A 640 -36.36 -16.08 27.21
C THR A 640 -36.65 -15.33 28.50
N LEU A 641 -36.08 -14.14 28.68
CA LEU A 641 -36.26 -13.31 29.86
C LEU A 641 -37.72 -12.83 30.00
N THR A 642 -38.35 -12.46 28.88
CA THR A 642 -39.75 -12.02 28.87
C THR A 642 -40.70 -13.15 29.26
N VAL A 643 -40.48 -14.36 28.74
CA VAL A 643 -41.29 -15.53 29.12
C VAL A 643 -41.03 -15.94 30.57
N SER A 644 -39.77 -15.92 31.02
CA SER A 644 -39.41 -16.20 32.43
C SER A 644 -40.14 -15.25 33.40
N LEU A 645 -40.23 -13.97 33.06
CA LEU A 645 -40.99 -13.00 33.83
C LEU A 645 -42.47 -13.36 33.94
N LEU A 646 -43.08 -13.82 32.84
CA LEU A 646 -44.49 -14.19 32.80
C LEU A 646 -44.79 -15.48 33.56
N GLU A 647 -43.86 -16.45 33.53
CA GLU A 647 -43.96 -17.69 34.32
C GLU A 647 -43.84 -17.42 35.83
N ARG A 648 -43.12 -16.35 36.23
CA ARG A 648 -42.78 -16.03 37.63
C ARG A 648 -43.54 -14.82 38.19
N THR A 649 -44.68 -14.45 37.61
CA THR A 649 -45.47 -13.29 38.08
C THR A 649 -45.88 -13.42 39.55
N ARG A 650 -46.30 -14.62 39.97
CA ARG A 650 -46.66 -14.93 41.37
C ARG A 650 -45.48 -14.82 42.33
N GLU A 651 -44.30 -15.28 41.92
CA GLU A 651 -43.06 -15.16 42.72
C GLU A 651 -42.70 -13.68 42.93
N VAL A 652 -42.80 -12.85 41.88
CA VAL A 652 -42.58 -11.40 41.97
C VAL A 652 -43.61 -10.73 42.87
N GLY A 653 -44.88 -11.15 42.81
CA GLY A 653 -45.94 -10.67 43.71
C GLY A 653 -45.66 -10.98 45.17
N LEU A 654 -45.21 -12.21 45.47
CA LEU A 654 -44.83 -12.65 46.81
C LEU A 654 -43.62 -11.87 47.33
N MET A 655 -42.57 -11.67 46.52
CA MET A 655 -41.41 -10.86 46.90
C MET A 655 -41.80 -9.41 47.24
N LYS A 656 -42.70 -8.79 46.46
CA LYS A 656 -43.20 -7.44 46.74
C LYS A 656 -44.04 -7.39 48.03
N ALA A 657 -44.85 -8.41 48.30
CA ALA A 657 -45.61 -8.52 49.55
C ALA A 657 -44.70 -8.70 50.78
N MET A 658 -43.54 -9.34 50.61
CA MET A 658 -42.51 -9.49 51.65
C MET A 658 -41.60 -8.25 51.81
N GLY A 659 -41.86 -7.15 51.08
CA GLY A 659 -41.14 -5.88 51.24
C GLY A 659 -40.15 -5.53 50.14
N MET A 660 -39.99 -6.35 49.09
CA MET A 660 -39.12 -6.01 47.94
C MET A 660 -39.71 -4.85 47.13
N THR A 661 -38.94 -3.78 46.95
CA THR A 661 -39.35 -2.61 46.17
C THR A 661 -39.38 -2.91 44.67
N ALA A 662 -40.16 -2.13 43.90
CA ALA A 662 -40.21 -2.27 42.45
C ALA A 662 -38.85 -2.04 41.76
N ILE A 663 -37.98 -1.21 42.34
CA ILE A 663 -36.62 -0.94 41.84
C ILE A 663 -35.72 -2.15 42.09
N GLU A 664 -35.84 -2.82 43.23
CA GLU A 664 -35.08 -4.04 43.51
C GLU A 664 -35.51 -5.18 42.59
N VAL A 665 -36.81 -5.31 42.30
CA VAL A 665 -37.31 -6.25 41.29
C VAL A 665 -36.70 -5.94 39.92
N LYS A 666 -36.66 -4.67 39.51
CA LYS A 666 -35.99 -4.25 38.26
C LYS A 666 -34.54 -4.70 38.26
N ARG A 667 -33.79 -4.41 39.33
CA ARG A 667 -32.37 -4.75 39.46
C ARG A 667 -32.14 -6.25 39.44
N LEU A 668 -32.99 -7.05 40.08
CA LEU A 668 -32.89 -8.51 40.06
C LEU A 668 -32.90 -9.07 38.64
N PHE A 669 -33.91 -8.70 37.84
CA PHE A 669 -34.02 -9.17 36.45
C PHE A 669 -32.92 -8.60 35.55
N LEU A 670 -32.47 -7.36 35.80
CA LEU A 670 -31.37 -6.76 35.06
C LEU A 670 -30.04 -7.50 35.35
N THR A 671 -29.77 -7.79 36.63
CA THR A 671 -28.62 -8.59 37.05
C THR A 671 -28.67 -10.00 36.45
N GLU A 672 -29.83 -10.65 36.40
CA GLU A 672 -30.02 -11.97 35.75
C GLU A 672 -29.61 -11.91 34.26
N SER A 673 -30.04 -10.88 33.53
CA SER A 673 -29.68 -10.70 32.11
C SER A 673 -28.20 -10.37 31.88
N MET A 674 -27.61 -9.53 32.73
CA MET A 674 -26.20 -9.17 32.65
C MET A 674 -25.29 -10.37 33.00
N LEU A 675 -25.68 -11.21 33.96
CA LEU A 675 -24.98 -12.46 34.27
C LEU A 675 -25.03 -13.44 33.09
N MET A 676 -26.17 -13.59 32.43
CA MET A 676 -26.26 -14.40 31.20
C MET A 676 -25.35 -13.85 30.09
N GLY A 677 -25.32 -12.52 29.92
CA GLY A 677 -24.41 -11.84 28.99
C GLY A 677 -22.93 -12.07 29.32
N PHE A 678 -22.55 -11.94 30.59
CA PHE A 678 -21.19 -12.19 31.08
C PHE A 678 -20.74 -13.63 30.84
N VAL A 679 -21.53 -14.61 31.30
CA VAL A 679 -21.17 -16.03 31.16
C VAL A 679 -21.16 -16.44 29.69
N GLY A 680 -22.15 -15.99 28.91
CA GLY A 680 -22.20 -16.22 27.47
C GLY A 680 -20.99 -15.60 26.75
N GLY A 681 -20.61 -14.37 27.10
CA GLY A 681 -19.44 -13.69 26.55
C GLY A 681 -18.13 -14.40 26.87
N MET A 682 -17.93 -14.78 28.13
CA MET A 682 -16.73 -15.50 28.58
C MET A 682 -16.61 -16.87 27.90
N LEU A 683 -17.69 -17.65 27.86
CA LEU A 683 -17.71 -18.94 27.17
C LEU A 683 -17.53 -18.78 25.66
N GLY A 684 -18.12 -17.73 25.07
CA GLY A 684 -17.97 -17.46 23.64
C GLY A 684 -16.53 -17.12 23.27
N ILE A 685 -15.86 -16.26 24.03
CA ILE A 685 -14.43 -15.96 23.84
C ILE A 685 -13.60 -17.23 23.96
N MET A 686 -13.86 -18.04 25.00
CA MET A 686 -13.17 -19.31 25.20
C MET A 686 -13.36 -20.26 24.01
N PHE A 687 -14.61 -20.50 23.58
CA PHE A 687 -14.90 -21.40 22.46
C PHE A 687 -14.38 -20.87 21.12
N GLY A 688 -14.47 -19.56 20.87
CA GLY A 688 -13.95 -18.96 19.65
C GLY A 688 -12.43 -19.10 19.55
N PHE A 689 -11.71 -18.89 20.65
CA PHE A 689 -10.26 -19.11 20.69
C PHE A 689 -9.88 -20.59 20.54
N LEU A 690 -10.57 -21.48 21.26
CA LEU A 690 -10.34 -22.93 21.14
C LEU A 690 -10.60 -23.43 19.72
N ALA A 691 -11.68 -22.96 19.07
CA ALA A 691 -11.98 -23.29 17.69
C ALA A 691 -10.89 -22.79 16.73
N GLY A 692 -10.37 -21.57 16.95
CA GLY A 692 -9.25 -21.03 16.18
C GLY A 692 -7.97 -21.87 16.35
N LYS A 693 -7.64 -22.26 17.58
CA LYS A 693 -6.49 -23.14 17.85
C LYS A 693 -6.67 -24.53 17.26
N PHE A 694 -7.88 -25.06 17.28
CA PHE A 694 -8.21 -26.34 16.64
C PHE A 694 -8.00 -26.27 15.12
N ILE A 695 -8.46 -25.18 14.48
CA ILE A 695 -8.22 -24.95 13.05
C ILE A 695 -6.71 -24.79 12.76
N SER A 696 -5.97 -24.08 13.62
CA SER A 696 -4.52 -23.88 13.48
C SER A 696 -3.74 -25.19 13.60
N LEU A 697 -4.17 -26.08 14.51
CA LEU A 697 -3.61 -27.42 14.64
C LEU A 697 -3.81 -28.24 13.36
N ILE A 698 -5.01 -28.22 12.79
CA ILE A 698 -5.31 -28.90 11.53
C ILE A 698 -4.40 -28.36 10.42
N LEU A 699 -4.31 -27.03 10.26
CA LEU A 699 -3.45 -26.42 9.24
C LEU A 699 -1.97 -26.73 9.45
N SER A 700 -1.50 -26.76 10.70
CA SER A 700 -0.12 -27.12 11.02
C SER A 700 0.22 -28.55 10.63
N ILE A 701 -0.71 -29.50 10.81
CA ILE A 701 -0.51 -30.90 10.38
C ILE A 701 -0.35 -30.98 8.85
N PHE A 702 -1.17 -30.25 8.10
CA PHE A 702 -1.03 -30.16 6.64
C PHE A 702 0.24 -29.42 6.20
N GLY A 703 0.63 -28.37 6.93
CA GLY A 703 1.83 -27.59 6.69
C GLY A 703 3.11 -28.40 6.88
N LEU A 704 3.16 -29.28 7.89
CA LEU A 704 4.27 -30.20 8.12
C LEU A 704 4.45 -31.19 6.95
N MET A 705 3.37 -31.70 6.36
CA MET A 705 3.46 -32.59 5.20
C MET A 705 4.01 -31.88 3.94
N LYS A 706 3.85 -30.56 3.85
CA LYS A 706 4.34 -29.73 2.74
C LYS A 706 5.63 -28.96 3.04
N GLY A 707 6.28 -29.21 4.17
CA GLY A 707 7.53 -28.55 4.56
C GLY A 707 7.41 -27.07 4.94
N VAL A 708 6.20 -26.58 5.21
CA VAL A 708 5.92 -25.15 5.50
C VAL A 708 6.11 -24.79 6.99
N GLY A 709 6.16 -25.79 7.87
CA GLY A 709 6.35 -25.60 9.32
C GLY A 709 5.03 -25.41 10.10
N PHE A 710 5.13 -24.87 11.32
CA PHE A 710 3.97 -24.61 12.20
C PHE A 710 3.25 -23.33 11.77
N ILE A 711 1.93 -23.41 11.64
CA ILE A 711 1.08 -22.29 11.19
C ILE A 711 0.08 -21.96 12.30
N ASP A 712 0.25 -20.81 12.93
CA ASP A 712 -0.67 -20.31 13.98
C ASP A 712 -1.52 -19.17 13.44
N ILE A 713 -2.80 -19.43 13.18
CA ILE A 713 -3.76 -18.41 12.73
C ILE A 713 -4.68 -17.93 13.85
N ALA A 714 -4.49 -18.43 15.07
CA ALA A 714 -5.35 -18.10 16.21
C ALA A 714 -4.75 -16.97 17.03
N TYR A 715 -4.76 -15.76 16.47
CA TYR A 715 -4.33 -14.56 17.16
C TYR A 715 -5.52 -13.75 17.68
N LEU A 716 -5.48 -13.32 18.94
CA LEU A 716 -6.49 -12.48 19.56
C LEU A 716 -5.82 -11.30 20.27
N PRO A 717 -5.92 -10.07 19.73
CA PRO A 717 -5.43 -8.88 20.41
C PRO A 717 -6.14 -8.71 21.76
N PRO A 718 -5.43 -8.38 22.86
CA PRO A 718 -6.04 -8.17 24.17
C PRO A 718 -7.13 -7.08 24.16
N ILE A 719 -6.93 -6.03 23.36
CA ILE A 719 -7.92 -4.96 23.18
C ILE A 719 -9.22 -5.46 22.55
N PHE A 720 -9.12 -6.41 21.62
CA PHE A 720 -10.29 -7.00 20.97
C PHE A 720 -11.07 -7.89 21.93
N VAL A 721 -10.37 -8.68 22.76
CA VAL A 721 -11.00 -9.51 23.81
C VAL A 721 -11.78 -8.64 24.79
N LEU A 722 -11.18 -7.52 25.24
CA LEU A 722 -11.84 -6.54 26.10
C LEU A 722 -13.10 -5.95 25.42
N LEU A 723 -13.01 -5.57 24.15
CA LEU A 723 -14.13 -5.02 23.38
C LEU A 723 -15.29 -6.01 23.29
N VAL A 724 -15.03 -7.27 22.90
CA VAL A 724 -16.05 -8.31 22.78
C VAL A 724 -16.68 -8.61 24.14
N PHE A 725 -15.87 -8.66 25.19
CA PHE A 725 -16.37 -8.83 26.56
C PHE A 725 -17.33 -7.70 26.96
N LEU A 726 -16.96 -6.44 26.74
CA LEU A 726 -17.83 -5.29 26.99
C LEU A 726 -19.09 -5.31 26.12
N LEU A 727 -18.98 -5.72 24.86
CA LEU A 727 -20.11 -5.88 23.95
C LEU A 727 -21.10 -6.94 24.47
N SER A 728 -20.60 -8.08 24.97
CA SER A 728 -21.47 -9.14 25.52
C SER A 728 -22.27 -8.67 26.75
N LEU A 729 -21.64 -7.91 27.64
CA LEU A 729 -22.29 -7.27 28.79
C LEU A 729 -23.31 -6.22 28.35
N PHE A 730 -22.97 -5.41 27.35
CA PHE A 730 -23.86 -4.41 26.79
C PHE A 730 -25.11 -5.04 26.17
N VAL A 731 -24.96 -6.15 25.45
CA VAL A 731 -26.08 -6.91 24.91
C VAL A 731 -26.96 -7.46 26.04
N GLY A 732 -26.38 -8.05 27.10
CA GLY A 732 -27.13 -8.52 28.26
C GLY A 732 -27.92 -7.40 28.96
N LEU A 733 -27.32 -6.21 29.09
CA LEU A 733 -28.00 -5.03 29.60
C LEU A 733 -29.20 -4.66 28.71
N ILE A 734 -29.01 -4.53 27.39
CA ILE A 734 -30.06 -4.11 26.46
C ILE A 734 -31.25 -5.07 26.48
N THR A 735 -31.00 -6.37 26.42
CA THR A 735 -32.06 -7.38 26.39
C THR A 735 -32.84 -7.43 27.71
N GLY A 736 -32.19 -7.13 28.84
CA GLY A 736 -32.79 -7.06 30.17
C GLY A 736 -33.59 -5.79 30.46
N LEU A 737 -33.32 -4.67 29.79
CA LEU A 737 -33.96 -3.37 30.09
C LEU A 737 -35.48 -3.41 29.95
N TYR A 738 -36.01 -4.06 28.92
CA TYR A 738 -37.45 -4.17 28.71
C TYR A 738 -38.16 -5.08 29.73
N PRO A 739 -37.76 -6.36 29.92
CA PRO A 739 -38.42 -7.23 30.90
C PRO A 739 -38.28 -6.71 32.34
N SER A 740 -37.11 -6.15 32.71
CA SER A 740 -36.92 -5.56 34.05
C SER A 740 -37.85 -4.36 34.30
N ARG A 741 -38.05 -3.47 33.32
CA ARG A 741 -39.03 -2.39 33.41
C ARG A 741 -40.45 -2.92 33.53
N ARG A 742 -40.81 -3.96 32.76
CA ARG A 742 -42.14 -4.58 32.84
C ARG A 742 -42.41 -5.22 34.20
N ALA A 743 -41.40 -5.84 34.84
CA ALA A 743 -41.50 -6.45 36.16
C ALA A 743 -41.90 -5.45 37.27
N THR A 744 -41.46 -4.19 37.14
CA THR A 744 -41.81 -3.13 38.10
C THR A 744 -43.31 -2.85 38.17
N LYS A 745 -44.02 -3.05 37.04
CA LYS A 745 -45.45 -2.75 36.89
C LYS A 745 -46.38 -3.86 37.38
N ILE A 746 -45.86 -5.02 37.76
CA ILE A 746 -46.67 -6.13 38.29
C ILE A 746 -47.18 -5.76 39.69
N SER A 747 -48.49 -5.69 39.88
CA SER A 747 -49.13 -5.47 41.19
C SER A 747 -49.05 -6.74 42.06
N ALA A 748 -48.69 -6.58 43.34
CA ALA A 748 -48.64 -7.70 44.28
C ALA A 748 -50.03 -8.33 44.49
N LEU A 749 -51.06 -7.49 44.54
CA LEU A 749 -52.45 -7.94 44.69
C LEU A 749 -52.91 -8.75 43.48
N ASP A 750 -52.68 -8.23 42.27
CA ASP A 750 -53.12 -8.90 41.03
C ASP A 750 -52.35 -10.20 40.80
N ALA A 751 -51.05 -10.22 41.12
CA ALA A 751 -50.22 -11.41 40.98
C ALA A 751 -50.60 -12.56 41.94
N LEU A 752 -51.18 -12.24 43.10
CA LEU A 752 -51.65 -13.23 44.08
C LEU A 752 -53.10 -13.67 43.84
N ARG A 753 -53.89 -12.84 43.15
CA ARG A 753 -55.31 -13.09 42.82
C ARG A 753 -55.51 -13.90 41.53
N TYR A 754 -54.49 -14.01 40.69
CA TYR A 754 -54.56 -14.66 39.38
C TYR A 754 -54.63 -16.20 39.55
N GLU A 755 -55.80 -16.79 39.29
CA GLU A 755 -56.01 -18.22 39.00
C GLU A 755 -56.35 -18.45 37.52
#